data_AF-A0A956AEA4-F1
#
_entry.id   AF-A0A956AEA4-F1
#
_cell.length_a   1.000
_cell.length_b   1.000
_cell.length_c   1.000
_cell.angle_alpha   90.00
_cell.angle_beta   90.00
_cell.angle_gamma   90.00
#
_symmetry.space_group_name_H-M   'P 1'
#
loop_
_entity.id
_entity.type
_entity.pdbx_description
1 polymer ?
#
loop_
_entity_poly.entity_id
_entity_poly.type
_entity_poly.pdbx_seq_one_letter_code
_entity_poly.pdbx_strand_id
1 'polypeptide(L)'
;MRAAVSLALALALAAAPAQARPGSGALKFAQLGPDLPTPGETRLASGAPGPAYWQQRADYRIDVEVVDAERPRIVGRERITYANQSPHELTYLWLQLDQNRLRRDALGWLAETAPGFERFGYRELQRLLAMETFEGGVRLGPVLVDGKPAAHTVVHTMMRVDLPRPLAAGRSVQLDLSWEHDIVNAKVIWARGGYEQLDEQNRIYTIAQWYPRMAAYTDYQGWQHKQFLGRGEFTLELGDFDVRITVPADHVVAATGVLKNPEEVLDRAWRDRLAQAAKAKSPVLIITRPEAEARAAAAPATGKKTWRFQATNVRDFAFASSRAFLWDAMAAGRALAMSYYPPQAEPLWRRFSTQAVAHTLEVYGRMTFEYPYPVAISVNGPIGGMEYPMISFNGPRAEDDGTYYDRAGEGKRWKYSKYGLISVVIHEVGHNWFPMIINSDERQWSWMDEGLNTFVQFVAEQEWEAEYPSWRGHPRNIVDYMKSTEQVPIMTNSESILQFGNNAYAKPATALNILRETILGREAFDFAFRTYAQRWRFRHPEPADLFRTLEDASGVDLDWFWRGWFYTTDHVDQALVGVRAYELDTRNPAIEKPKAKAEREETYVSVTREREAKRQADGFVPRLNRFPDLKDFYDDYDPDAVTAKDRADFEKFLAELEPEERAALETQRHFFVLDFENRGGLVMPIILRLTYEGGEREVVRLPAEIWKQDADRVSKLFVTRQPIVRVELDPFFEIADADVSNNQWPREPVKTRFQLFKEKRVPNAMQDAAAAEKQAAEDAAKAAAPPSAAPPPAATATRPPPRAPRSLSLCACVS
;
A
#
# COMPACT_ATOMS: atom_id res chain seq x y z
N MET A 1 -15.31 17.10 72.51
CA MET A 1 -16.55 16.29 72.55
C MET A 1 -17.36 16.60 71.30
N ARG A 2 -17.91 15.53 70.68
CA ARG A 2 -18.79 15.50 69.47
C ARG A 2 -18.04 15.66 68.14
N ALA A 3 -17.51 14.59 67.56
CA ALA A 3 -18.15 13.42 66.92
C ALA A 3 -18.78 13.78 65.57
N ALA A 4 -18.05 13.38 64.51
CA ALA A 4 -18.41 13.43 63.12
C ALA A 4 -19.42 12.32 62.77
N VAL A 5 -20.41 12.65 61.94
CA VAL A 5 -21.17 11.68 61.14
C VAL A 5 -21.32 12.31 59.75
N SER A 6 -20.43 11.92 58.84
CA SER A 6 -20.58 12.18 57.41
C SER A 6 -21.21 10.93 56.79
N LEU A 7 -22.46 11.05 56.36
CA LEU A 7 -23.20 10.02 55.65
C LEU A 7 -22.69 9.98 54.19
N ALA A 8 -21.87 8.99 53.84
CA ALA A 8 -21.45 8.75 52.46
C ALA A 8 -22.57 8.04 51.71
N LEU A 9 -23.26 8.78 50.84
CA LEU A 9 -24.22 8.22 49.89
C LEU A 9 -23.43 7.65 48.71
N ALA A 10 -23.22 6.33 48.69
CA ALA A 10 -22.65 5.63 47.55
C ALA A 10 -23.68 5.56 46.42
N LEU A 11 -23.58 6.47 45.43
CA LEU A 11 -24.23 6.28 44.14
C LEU A 11 -23.53 5.14 43.40
N ALA A 12 -24.14 3.96 43.41
CA ALA A 12 -23.85 2.94 42.41
C ALA A 12 -24.38 3.45 41.06
N LEU A 13 -23.51 4.00 40.22
CA LEU A 13 -23.79 4.15 38.79
C LEU A 13 -23.86 2.74 38.20
N ALA A 14 -25.08 2.19 38.11
CA ALA A 14 -25.36 1.17 37.13
C ALA A 14 -25.16 1.83 35.76
N ALA A 15 -24.14 1.40 35.01
CA ALA A 15 -23.98 1.78 33.62
C ALA A 15 -25.21 1.26 32.86
N ALA A 16 -26.14 2.16 32.55
CA ALA A 16 -27.21 1.86 31.60
C ALA A 16 -26.56 1.50 30.25
N PRO A 17 -27.04 0.48 29.54
CA PRO A 17 -26.57 0.22 28.18
C PRO A 17 -26.81 1.49 27.35
N ALA A 18 -25.76 2.01 26.72
CA ALA A 18 -25.89 3.10 25.76
C ALA A 18 -26.98 2.71 24.74
N GLN A 19 -28.08 3.47 24.74
CA GLN A 19 -29.17 3.26 23.80
C GLN A 19 -28.63 3.45 22.38
N ALA A 20 -28.97 2.52 21.48
CA ALA A 20 -28.71 2.61 20.05
C ALA A 20 -29.09 4.01 19.54
N ARG A 21 -28.24 4.64 18.73
CA ARG A 21 -28.61 5.89 18.05
C ARG A 21 -29.63 5.53 16.96
N PRO A 22 -30.92 5.94 17.07
CA PRO A 22 -31.90 5.59 16.07
C PRO A 22 -31.42 6.05 14.68
N GLY A 23 -31.34 5.12 13.73
CA GLY A 23 -30.87 5.39 12.36
C GLY A 23 -29.37 5.24 12.12
N SER A 24 -28.57 4.75 13.08
CA SER A 24 -27.12 4.51 12.86
C SER A 24 -26.85 3.60 11.65
N GLY A 25 -27.57 2.48 11.55
CA GLY A 25 -27.51 1.57 10.40
C GLY A 25 -27.96 2.26 9.09
N ALA A 26 -29.08 2.97 9.13
CA ALA A 26 -29.57 3.72 7.97
C ALA A 26 -28.58 4.76 7.44
N LEU A 27 -27.80 5.42 8.31
CA LEU A 27 -26.75 6.36 7.92
C LEU A 27 -25.55 5.67 7.27
N LYS A 28 -25.11 4.52 7.80
CA LYS A 28 -23.97 3.77 7.24
C LYS A 28 -24.30 3.15 5.88
N PHE A 29 -25.54 2.73 5.68
CA PHE A 29 -26.04 2.13 4.44
C PHE A 29 -26.81 3.12 3.55
N ALA A 30 -26.73 4.43 3.84
CA ALA A 30 -27.33 5.45 3.00
C ALA A 30 -26.68 5.44 1.61
N GLN A 31 -27.50 5.54 0.56
CA GLN A 31 -27.02 5.53 -0.82
C GLN A 31 -26.12 6.73 -1.10
N LEU A 32 -25.03 6.56 -1.86
CA LEU A 32 -24.07 7.63 -2.20
C LEU A 32 -24.54 8.54 -3.32
N GLY A 33 -25.66 8.23 -3.98
CA GLY A 33 -26.22 9.04 -5.07
C GLY A 33 -26.16 10.57 -4.86
N PRO A 34 -26.57 11.12 -3.69
CA PRO A 34 -26.48 12.56 -3.40
C PRO A 34 -25.06 13.12 -3.25
N ASP A 35 -24.08 12.27 -2.92
CA ASP A 35 -22.67 12.63 -2.70
C ASP A 35 -21.83 12.49 -3.99
N LEU A 36 -22.35 11.78 -5.00
CA LEU A 36 -21.68 11.54 -6.29
C LEU A 36 -22.16 12.52 -7.38
N PRO A 37 -21.31 12.85 -8.37
CA PRO A 37 -21.74 13.61 -9.55
C PRO A 37 -22.94 12.96 -10.24
N THR A 38 -23.94 13.75 -10.63
CA THR A 38 -25.14 13.24 -11.32
C THR A 38 -24.77 12.66 -12.69
N PRO A 39 -25.18 11.42 -13.02
CA PRO A 39 -24.95 10.86 -14.35
C PRO A 39 -25.62 11.67 -15.47
N GLY A 40 -25.05 11.61 -16.67
CA GLY A 40 -25.55 12.29 -17.86
C GLY A 40 -25.04 11.67 -19.16
N GLU A 41 -25.18 12.37 -20.28
CA GLU A 41 -24.77 11.85 -21.60
C GLU A 41 -23.25 11.73 -21.77
N THR A 42 -22.47 12.44 -20.95
CA THR A 42 -21.00 12.36 -20.93
C THR A 42 -20.50 11.20 -20.06
N ARG A 43 -21.15 10.95 -18.90
CA ARG A 43 -20.79 9.91 -17.93
C ARG A 43 -22.05 9.19 -17.44
N LEU A 44 -22.19 7.91 -17.80
CA LEU A 44 -23.42 7.14 -17.59
C LEU A 44 -23.56 6.66 -16.14
N ALA A 45 -24.80 6.32 -15.74
CA ALA A 45 -25.09 5.79 -14.41
C ALA A 45 -24.42 4.43 -14.14
N SER A 46 -24.06 3.69 -15.18
CA SER A 46 -23.27 2.46 -15.08
C SER A 46 -21.79 2.70 -14.76
N GLY A 47 -21.31 3.96 -14.77
CA GLY A 47 -19.89 4.29 -14.65
C GLY A 47 -19.10 4.15 -15.96
N ALA A 48 -19.77 3.98 -17.10
CA ALA A 48 -19.14 4.00 -18.42
C ALA A 48 -19.12 5.41 -19.02
N PRO A 49 -18.14 5.75 -19.87
CA PRO A 49 -18.23 6.96 -20.69
C PRO A 49 -19.47 6.89 -21.59
N GLY A 50 -20.21 7.99 -21.67
CA GLY A 50 -21.42 8.09 -22.46
C GLY A 50 -21.17 8.51 -23.92
N PRO A 51 -22.23 8.55 -24.75
CA PRO A 51 -22.12 8.89 -26.17
C PRO A 51 -21.64 10.34 -26.43
N ALA A 52 -21.79 11.24 -25.46
CA ALA A 52 -21.30 12.61 -25.54
C ALA A 52 -19.93 12.81 -24.87
N TYR A 53 -19.26 11.73 -24.43
CA TYR A 53 -17.92 11.82 -23.85
C TYR A 53 -16.92 12.42 -24.85
N TRP A 54 -16.12 13.37 -24.37
CA TRP A 54 -15.08 14.04 -25.12
C TRP A 54 -13.83 14.21 -24.25
N GLN A 55 -12.67 14.30 -24.88
CA GLN A 55 -11.40 14.64 -24.25
C GLN A 55 -10.51 15.32 -25.29
N GLN A 56 -9.56 16.14 -24.89
CA GLN A 56 -8.74 16.84 -25.88
C GLN A 56 -7.63 15.93 -26.42
N ARG A 57 -6.89 16.45 -27.39
CA ARG A 57 -5.70 15.81 -27.93
C ARG A 57 -4.59 16.83 -28.10
N ALA A 58 -3.37 16.45 -27.71
CA ALA A 58 -2.17 17.27 -27.87
C ALA A 58 -1.02 16.45 -28.49
N ASP A 59 -0.70 16.72 -29.75
CA ASP A 59 0.42 16.07 -30.44
C ASP A 59 1.68 16.93 -30.37
N TYR A 60 2.83 16.32 -30.13
CA TYR A 60 4.10 17.02 -29.90
C TYR A 60 5.15 16.64 -30.94
N ARG A 61 5.88 17.65 -31.41
CA ARG A 61 7.17 17.48 -32.08
C ARG A 61 8.22 18.24 -31.31
N ILE A 62 9.20 17.55 -30.74
CA ILE A 62 10.18 18.15 -29.84
C ILE A 62 11.58 17.87 -30.35
N ASP A 63 12.39 18.92 -30.51
CA ASP A 63 13.84 18.78 -30.66
C ASP A 63 14.48 19.27 -29.35
N VAL A 64 15.30 18.43 -28.73
CA VAL A 64 15.93 18.72 -27.43
C VAL A 64 17.41 18.36 -27.43
N GLU A 65 18.20 19.14 -26.71
CA GLU A 65 19.62 18.90 -26.46
C GLU A 65 19.91 18.84 -24.96
N VAL A 66 20.62 17.79 -24.53
CA VAL A 66 21.28 17.75 -23.21
C VAL A 66 22.70 18.31 -23.37
N VAL A 67 22.95 19.44 -22.72
CA VAL A 67 24.27 20.08 -22.68
C VAL A 67 25.01 19.55 -21.46
N ASP A 68 25.87 18.55 -21.67
CA ASP A 68 26.72 17.94 -20.63
C ASP A 68 27.95 18.82 -20.36
N ALA A 69 27.75 19.87 -19.56
CA ALA A 69 28.78 20.82 -19.12
C ALA A 69 28.95 20.79 -17.60
N GLU A 70 29.86 21.58 -17.03
CA GLU A 70 30.01 21.70 -15.57
C GLU A 70 28.66 21.99 -14.88
N ARG A 71 27.87 22.90 -15.48
CA ARG A 71 26.46 23.11 -15.18
C ARG A 71 25.60 22.49 -16.28
N PRO A 72 25.03 21.29 -16.06
CA PRO A 72 24.24 20.63 -17.07
C PRO A 72 22.92 21.38 -17.29
N ARG A 73 22.53 21.55 -18.55
CA ARG A 73 21.29 22.22 -18.95
C ARG A 73 20.60 21.45 -20.07
N ILE A 74 19.31 21.71 -20.23
CA ILE A 74 18.50 21.19 -21.31
C ILE A 74 17.94 22.35 -22.11
N VAL A 75 18.03 22.24 -23.43
CA VAL A 75 17.58 23.27 -24.38
C VAL A 75 16.67 22.61 -25.39
N GLY A 76 15.45 23.13 -25.53
CA GLY A 76 14.43 22.52 -26.35
C GLY A 76 13.63 23.52 -27.18
N ARG A 77 13.05 23.00 -28.25
CA ARG A 77 11.96 23.64 -28.99
C ARG A 77 10.90 22.60 -29.29
N GLU A 78 9.67 23.04 -29.27
CA GLU A 78 8.54 22.17 -29.53
C GLU A 78 7.49 22.84 -30.41
N ARG A 79 6.77 21.99 -31.13
CA ARG A 79 5.50 22.32 -31.76
C ARG A 79 4.43 21.42 -31.18
N ILE A 80 3.38 22.02 -30.65
CA ILE A 80 2.20 21.35 -30.13
C ILE A 80 1.06 21.56 -31.12
N THR A 81 0.43 20.49 -31.59
CA THR A 81 -0.85 20.55 -32.30
C THR A 81 -1.95 20.19 -31.32
N TYR A 82 -2.70 21.19 -30.88
CA TYR A 82 -3.81 21.01 -29.95
C TYR A 82 -5.12 20.92 -30.72
N ALA A 83 -5.91 19.88 -30.48
CA ALA A 83 -7.23 19.69 -31.07
C ALA A 83 -8.31 19.87 -30.01
N ASN A 84 -9.19 20.86 -30.23
CA ASN A 84 -10.35 21.09 -29.37
C ASN A 84 -11.49 20.13 -29.75
N GLN A 85 -11.64 19.04 -29.02
CA GLN A 85 -12.74 18.08 -29.13
C GLN A 85 -13.90 18.37 -28.18
N SER A 86 -13.76 19.37 -27.30
CA SER A 86 -14.87 19.82 -26.47
C SER A 86 -15.96 20.50 -27.30
N PRO A 87 -17.22 20.56 -26.82
CA PRO A 87 -18.27 21.34 -27.46
C PRO A 87 -18.12 22.86 -27.24
N HIS A 88 -17.06 23.30 -26.56
CA HIS A 88 -16.86 24.69 -26.16
C HIS A 88 -15.93 25.42 -27.14
N GLU A 89 -16.12 26.73 -27.23
CA GLU A 89 -15.15 27.63 -27.85
C GLU A 89 -14.08 28.01 -26.80
N LEU A 90 -12.80 27.90 -27.16
CA LEU A 90 -11.68 28.22 -26.27
C LEU A 90 -10.97 29.50 -26.73
N THR A 91 -10.83 30.49 -25.85
CA THR A 91 -10.15 31.76 -26.16
C THR A 91 -8.68 31.81 -25.69
N TYR A 92 -8.28 30.84 -24.88
CA TYR A 92 -6.92 30.67 -24.37
C TYR A 92 -6.63 29.19 -24.12
N LEU A 93 -5.35 28.85 -24.06
CA LEU A 93 -4.85 27.52 -23.70
C LEU A 93 -3.93 27.62 -22.48
N TRP A 94 -3.85 26.54 -21.70
CA TRP A 94 -2.95 26.45 -20.55
C TRP A 94 -1.85 25.40 -20.76
N LEU A 95 -0.63 25.74 -20.36
CA LEU A 95 0.50 24.83 -20.26
C LEU A 95 1.00 24.75 -18.82
N GLN A 96 1.50 23.59 -18.42
CA GLN A 96 2.24 23.32 -17.19
C GLN A 96 3.72 23.61 -17.43
N LEU A 97 4.35 24.32 -16.50
CA LEU A 97 5.77 24.68 -16.47
C LEU A 97 6.39 24.13 -15.18
N ASP A 98 6.41 22.81 -15.02
CA ASP A 98 6.68 22.15 -13.73
C ASP A 98 8.06 22.46 -13.14
N GLN A 99 9.05 22.71 -14.00
CA GLN A 99 10.38 23.12 -13.55
C GLN A 99 10.36 24.45 -12.78
N ASN A 100 9.30 25.26 -12.91
CA ASN A 100 9.12 26.46 -12.10
C ASN A 100 8.95 26.16 -10.60
N ARG A 101 8.68 24.91 -10.19
CA ARG A 101 8.71 24.51 -8.78
C ARG A 101 10.09 24.68 -8.13
N LEU A 102 11.15 24.69 -8.94
CA LEU A 102 12.54 24.83 -8.48
C LEU A 102 12.99 26.30 -8.43
N ARG A 103 12.11 27.26 -8.77
CA ARG A 103 12.41 28.68 -8.58
C ARG A 103 12.40 29.04 -7.10
N ARG A 104 13.18 30.06 -6.72
CA ARG A 104 13.26 30.53 -5.34
C ARG A 104 11.95 31.17 -4.83
N ASP A 105 11.14 31.69 -5.75
CA ASP A 105 9.84 32.30 -5.51
C ASP A 105 8.67 31.32 -5.76
N ALA A 106 8.94 30.01 -5.89
CA ALA A 106 7.90 29.01 -6.11
C ALA A 106 6.94 28.94 -4.91
N LEU A 107 5.64 28.84 -5.20
CA LEU A 107 4.59 28.79 -4.16
C LEU A 107 4.79 27.63 -3.17
N GLY A 108 5.19 26.45 -3.66
CA GLY A 108 5.46 25.30 -2.79
C GLY A 108 6.51 25.64 -1.73
N TRP A 109 7.57 26.35 -2.13
CA TRP A 109 8.64 26.80 -1.26
C TRP A 109 8.20 27.88 -0.27
N LEU A 110 7.40 28.84 -0.73
CA LEU A 110 6.86 29.92 0.12
C LEU A 110 5.82 29.42 1.13
N ALA A 111 5.19 28.27 0.86
CA ALA A 111 4.18 27.65 1.72
C ALA A 111 4.77 26.64 2.73
N GLU A 112 6.05 26.27 2.62
CA GLU A 112 6.68 25.35 3.58
C GLU A 112 6.78 25.99 4.97
N THR A 113 6.42 25.22 6.00
CA THR A 113 6.61 25.60 7.40
C THR A 113 8.06 25.37 7.83
N ALA A 114 8.52 26.08 8.87
CA ALA A 114 9.87 25.93 9.39
C ALA A 114 10.19 24.45 9.73
N PRO A 115 11.36 23.93 9.35
CA PRO A 115 11.75 22.58 9.70
C PRO A 115 11.97 22.45 11.22
N GLY A 116 11.74 21.25 11.75
CA GLY A 116 12.12 20.93 13.12
C GLY A 116 13.64 20.78 13.24
N PHE A 117 14.28 21.56 14.11
CA PHE A 117 15.75 21.52 14.29
C PHE A 117 16.24 20.40 15.22
N GLU A 118 15.34 19.70 15.92
CA GLU A 118 15.70 18.64 16.87
C GLU A 118 16.39 17.43 16.20
N ARG A 119 16.18 17.23 14.89
CA ARG A 119 16.77 16.14 14.09
C ARG A 119 17.31 16.61 12.73
N PHE A 120 17.83 17.84 12.66
CA PHE A 120 18.31 18.44 11.41
C PHE A 120 19.62 17.77 10.92
N GLY A 121 19.56 17.05 9.81
CA GLY A 121 20.68 16.26 9.30
C GLY A 121 21.57 16.99 8.29
N TYR A 122 22.80 16.51 8.10
CA TYR A 122 23.73 17.05 7.09
C TYR A 122 23.14 17.07 5.67
N ARG A 123 22.31 16.09 5.30
CA ARG A 123 21.66 16.04 3.99
C ARG A 123 20.64 17.17 3.80
N GLU A 124 19.91 17.53 4.85
CA GLU A 124 18.95 18.65 4.81
C GLU A 124 19.71 19.98 4.71
N LEU A 125 20.80 20.15 5.46
CA LEU A 125 21.67 21.32 5.31
C LEU A 125 22.22 21.43 3.88
N GLN A 126 22.76 20.35 3.33
CA GLN A 126 23.30 20.32 1.96
C GLN A 126 22.23 20.69 0.93
N ARG A 127 20.99 20.18 1.08
CA ARG A 127 19.87 20.55 0.23
C ARG A 127 19.56 22.05 0.31
N LEU A 128 19.50 22.63 1.51
CA LEU A 128 19.22 24.06 1.69
C LEU A 128 20.30 24.93 1.01
N LEU A 129 21.58 24.62 1.24
CA LEU A 129 22.70 25.35 0.63
C LEU A 129 22.73 25.19 -0.90
N ALA A 130 22.38 24.01 -1.42
CA ALA A 130 22.29 23.79 -2.85
C ALA A 130 21.12 24.58 -3.47
N MET A 131 19.95 24.62 -2.82
CA MET A 131 18.80 25.42 -3.27
C MET A 131 19.09 26.92 -3.25
N GLU A 132 19.96 27.40 -2.36
CA GLU A 132 20.39 28.80 -2.31
C GLU A 132 21.22 29.21 -3.53
N THR A 133 21.83 28.27 -4.25
CA THR A 133 22.70 28.57 -5.41
C THR A 133 22.14 28.09 -6.74
N PHE A 134 21.17 27.17 -6.73
CA PHE A 134 20.52 26.66 -7.93
C PHE A 134 19.55 27.70 -8.53
N GLU A 135 19.62 27.89 -9.85
CA GLU A 135 18.73 28.76 -10.62
C GLU A 135 17.69 27.92 -11.37
N GLY A 136 16.69 27.42 -10.65
CA GLY A 136 15.62 26.62 -11.23
C GLY A 136 14.58 27.45 -11.98
N GLY A 137 13.75 26.76 -12.78
CA GLY A 137 12.68 27.36 -13.56
C GLY A 137 12.93 27.36 -15.06
N VAL A 138 11.84 27.43 -15.82
CA VAL A 138 11.85 27.49 -17.28
C VAL A 138 12.16 28.91 -17.73
N ARG A 139 13.14 29.06 -18.62
CA ARG A 139 13.38 30.28 -19.40
C ARG A 139 12.74 30.09 -20.77
N LEU A 140 11.70 30.87 -21.06
CA LEU A 140 10.95 30.80 -22.32
C LEU A 140 11.57 31.73 -23.37
N GLY A 141 11.64 31.23 -24.61
CA GLY A 141 11.83 32.06 -25.79
C GLY A 141 10.49 32.50 -26.41
N PRO A 142 10.44 32.79 -27.72
CA PRO A 142 9.22 33.21 -28.39
C PRO A 142 8.11 32.14 -28.30
N VAL A 143 6.88 32.62 -28.08
CA VAL A 143 5.66 31.80 -28.07
C VAL A 143 4.82 32.22 -29.27
N LEU A 144 4.57 31.28 -30.18
CA LEU A 144 3.83 31.53 -31.41
C LEU A 144 2.54 30.71 -31.44
N VAL A 145 1.47 31.30 -31.95
CA VAL A 145 0.21 30.64 -32.32
C VAL A 145 0.05 30.74 -33.83
N ASP A 146 -0.01 29.59 -34.52
CA ASP A 146 -0.03 29.49 -35.98
C ASP A 146 1.07 30.35 -36.66
N GLY A 147 2.27 30.32 -36.10
CA GLY A 147 3.43 31.07 -36.59
C GLY A 147 3.46 32.57 -36.28
N LYS A 148 2.49 33.10 -35.51
CA LYS A 148 2.44 34.52 -35.11
C LYS A 148 2.70 34.68 -33.61
N PRO A 149 3.41 35.74 -33.16
CA PRO A 149 3.59 36.01 -31.74
C PRO A 149 2.25 36.07 -31.00
N ALA A 150 2.18 35.37 -29.87
CA ALA A 150 1.00 35.35 -29.01
C ALA A 150 1.30 35.92 -27.63
N ALA A 151 0.33 36.64 -27.08
CA ALA A 151 0.40 37.09 -25.69
C ALA A 151 0.31 35.88 -24.76
N HIS A 152 1.10 35.89 -23.69
CA HIS A 152 1.06 34.85 -22.69
C HIS A 152 1.32 35.42 -21.30
N THR A 153 0.87 34.72 -20.27
CA THR A 153 1.09 35.06 -18.87
C THR A 153 1.51 33.82 -18.11
N VAL A 154 2.68 33.88 -17.48
CA VAL A 154 3.14 32.85 -16.55
C VAL A 154 2.54 33.12 -15.18
N VAL A 155 1.83 32.13 -14.64
CA VAL A 155 1.25 32.13 -13.29
C VAL A 155 1.89 30.98 -12.52
N HIS A 156 3.03 31.27 -11.89
CA HIS A 156 3.88 30.31 -11.17
C HIS A 156 4.23 29.06 -12.01
N THR A 157 3.64 27.90 -11.71
CA THR A 157 3.89 26.63 -12.42
C THR A 157 2.99 26.42 -13.64
N MET A 158 2.17 27.41 -13.98
CA MET A 158 1.26 27.38 -15.12
C MET A 158 1.52 28.54 -16.07
N MET A 159 1.11 28.41 -17.32
CA MET A 159 1.22 29.45 -18.34
C MET A 159 -0.04 29.50 -19.19
N ARG A 160 -0.66 30.67 -19.27
CA ARG A 160 -1.79 30.92 -20.17
C ARG A 160 -1.28 31.51 -21.48
N VAL A 161 -1.72 30.96 -22.61
CA VAL A 161 -1.48 31.49 -23.95
C VAL A 161 -2.81 32.02 -24.49
N ASP A 162 -2.87 33.32 -24.77
CA ASP A 162 -4.06 33.98 -25.30
C ASP A 162 -4.14 33.76 -26.81
N LEU A 163 -5.23 33.16 -27.29
CA LEU A 163 -5.38 32.85 -28.70
C LEU A 163 -5.77 34.12 -29.47
N PRO A 164 -5.08 34.47 -30.58
CA PRO A 164 -5.45 35.63 -31.39
C PRO A 164 -6.85 35.55 -31.99
N ARG A 165 -7.38 34.33 -32.14
CA ARG A 165 -8.77 34.02 -32.54
C ARG A 165 -9.27 32.85 -31.70
N PRO A 166 -10.53 32.86 -31.25
CA PRO A 166 -11.09 31.73 -30.52
C PRO A 166 -11.02 30.42 -31.31
N LEU A 167 -10.71 29.33 -30.61
CA LEU A 167 -10.64 27.97 -31.14
C LEU A 167 -12.00 27.28 -30.99
N ALA A 168 -12.75 27.24 -32.09
CA ALA A 168 -14.05 26.56 -32.15
C ALA A 168 -13.94 25.03 -31.93
N ALA A 169 -15.06 24.42 -31.52
CA ALA A 169 -15.18 22.97 -31.39
C ALA A 169 -14.79 22.23 -32.68
N GLY A 170 -14.08 21.11 -32.55
CA GLY A 170 -13.57 20.28 -33.64
C GLY A 170 -12.40 20.89 -34.44
N ARG A 171 -11.87 22.06 -34.04
CA ARG A 171 -10.73 22.71 -34.72
C ARG A 171 -9.42 22.47 -33.96
N SER A 172 -8.32 22.69 -34.66
CA SER A 172 -6.98 22.60 -34.09
C SER A 172 -6.18 23.88 -34.27
N VAL A 173 -5.17 24.07 -33.41
CA VAL A 173 -4.22 25.19 -33.45
C VAL A 173 -2.80 24.69 -33.22
N GLN A 174 -1.81 25.39 -33.78
CA GLN A 174 -0.40 25.10 -33.54
C GLN A 174 0.21 26.10 -32.55
N LEU A 175 0.88 25.58 -31.53
CA LEU A 175 1.74 26.34 -30.63
C LEU A 175 3.20 26.00 -30.93
N ASP A 176 4.05 26.99 -31.11
CA ASP A 176 5.50 26.81 -31.16
C ASP A 176 6.16 27.52 -29.96
N LEU A 177 7.00 26.80 -29.22
CA LEU A 177 7.71 27.32 -28.06
C LEU A 177 9.18 26.87 -28.10
N SER A 178 10.07 27.72 -27.62
CA SER A 178 11.45 27.33 -27.26
C SER A 178 11.68 27.59 -25.78
N TRP A 179 12.46 26.75 -25.14
CA TRP A 179 12.68 26.82 -23.70
C TRP A 179 14.05 26.26 -23.34
N GLU A 180 14.56 26.67 -22.18
CA GLU A 180 15.72 26.05 -21.55
C GLU A 180 15.61 26.11 -20.03
N HIS A 181 16.28 25.17 -19.36
CA HIS A 181 16.47 25.22 -17.92
C HIS A 181 17.68 24.39 -17.49
N ASP A 182 18.14 24.60 -16.26
CA ASP A 182 19.24 23.86 -15.68
C ASP A 182 18.75 22.49 -15.20
N ILE A 183 19.58 21.45 -15.31
CA ILE A 183 19.26 20.10 -14.85
C ILE A 183 19.76 19.98 -13.40
N VAL A 184 18.85 19.68 -12.48
CA VAL A 184 19.16 19.59 -11.06
C VAL A 184 19.92 18.31 -10.69
N ASN A 185 20.86 18.40 -9.74
CA ASN A 185 21.46 17.21 -9.11
C ASN A 185 20.44 16.57 -8.16
N ALA A 186 19.77 15.52 -8.64
CA ALA A 186 18.66 14.89 -7.93
C ALA A 186 19.09 14.11 -6.68
N LYS A 187 20.39 13.90 -6.45
CA LYS A 187 20.93 13.32 -5.20
C LYS A 187 21.07 14.34 -4.08
N VAL A 188 21.10 15.62 -4.40
CA VAL A 188 21.27 16.72 -3.44
C VAL A 188 19.96 17.47 -3.27
N ILE A 189 19.36 17.91 -4.37
CA ILE A 189 18.05 18.56 -4.39
C ILE A 189 17.07 17.55 -4.97
N TRP A 190 16.19 17.01 -4.12
CA TRP A 190 15.20 16.05 -4.58
C TRP A 190 14.27 16.69 -5.63
N ALA A 191 14.07 15.96 -6.73
CA ALA A 191 13.19 16.31 -7.83
C ALA A 191 12.72 15.02 -8.52
N ARG A 192 11.70 15.10 -9.37
CA ARG A 192 11.15 13.96 -10.14
C ARG A 192 11.98 13.59 -11.38
N GLY A 193 12.97 14.42 -11.71
CA GLY A 193 13.96 14.24 -12.76
C GLY A 193 15.20 15.06 -12.44
N GLY A 194 16.32 14.76 -13.09
CA GLY A 194 17.62 15.38 -12.84
C GLY A 194 18.78 14.48 -13.22
N TYR A 195 19.95 14.74 -12.64
CA TYR A 195 21.14 13.92 -12.83
C TYR A 195 21.71 13.38 -11.51
N GLU A 196 22.46 12.28 -11.63
CA GLU A 196 23.39 11.79 -10.63
C GLU A 196 24.81 11.91 -11.18
N GLN A 197 25.73 12.42 -10.36
CA GLN A 197 27.17 12.35 -10.63
C GLN A 197 27.69 10.98 -10.14
N LEU A 198 28.28 10.17 -11.03
CA LEU A 198 28.89 8.89 -10.67
C LEU A 198 30.36 9.05 -10.25
N ASP A 199 31.10 9.85 -11.00
CA ASP A 199 32.51 10.19 -10.78
C ASP A 199 32.82 11.55 -11.42
N GLU A 200 34.08 11.96 -11.58
CA GLU A 200 34.45 13.27 -12.14
C GLU A 200 33.96 13.51 -13.57
N GLN A 201 33.78 12.45 -14.38
CA GLN A 201 33.45 12.56 -15.80
C GLN A 201 32.06 12.01 -16.14
N ASN A 202 31.52 11.09 -15.35
CA ASN A 202 30.33 10.31 -15.70
C ASN A 202 29.08 10.73 -14.92
N ARG A 203 27.98 10.84 -15.65
CA ARG A 203 26.65 11.17 -15.12
C ARG A 203 25.57 10.23 -15.64
N ILE A 204 24.51 10.08 -14.86
CA ILE A 204 23.24 9.51 -15.31
C ILE A 204 22.21 10.61 -15.31
N TYR A 205 21.62 10.88 -16.47
CA TYR A 205 20.49 11.77 -16.63
C TYR A 205 19.20 10.95 -16.64
N THR A 206 18.24 11.31 -15.79
CA THR A 206 16.86 10.82 -15.80
C THR A 206 15.95 12.04 -15.94
N ILE A 207 15.52 12.32 -17.16
CA ILE A 207 14.88 13.57 -17.56
C ILE A 207 13.39 13.36 -17.72
N ALA A 208 12.63 14.13 -16.94
CA ALA A 208 11.18 14.08 -16.87
C ALA A 208 10.63 15.47 -16.50
N GLN A 209 9.35 15.72 -16.81
CA GLN A 209 8.67 16.99 -16.52
C GLN A 209 9.45 18.19 -17.11
N TRP A 210 10.07 18.00 -18.28
CA TRP A 210 11.21 18.78 -18.77
C TRP A 210 10.86 19.77 -19.89
N TYR A 211 9.63 19.76 -20.36
CA TYR A 211 9.11 20.61 -21.43
C TYR A 211 7.78 21.22 -20.98
N PRO A 212 7.33 22.35 -21.56
CA PRO A 212 5.97 22.86 -21.36
C PRO A 212 4.92 21.83 -21.83
N ARG A 213 4.05 21.41 -20.93
CA ARG A 213 3.05 20.36 -21.20
C ARG A 213 1.65 20.96 -21.27
N MET A 214 0.84 20.60 -22.24
CA MET A 214 -0.56 21.03 -22.28
C MET A 214 -1.30 20.60 -21.02
N ALA A 215 -1.92 21.56 -20.34
CA ALA A 215 -2.82 21.26 -19.23
C ALA A 215 -4.08 20.56 -19.76
N ALA A 216 -4.63 19.62 -18.99
CA ALA A 216 -5.87 18.98 -19.37
C ALA A 216 -7.06 19.97 -19.31
N TYR A 217 -7.97 19.87 -20.30
CA TYR A 217 -9.28 20.52 -20.26
C TYR A 217 -10.36 19.43 -20.29
N THR A 218 -11.08 19.27 -19.18
CA THR A 218 -11.98 18.13 -18.96
C THR A 218 -13.44 18.54 -18.80
N ASP A 219 -14.33 17.56 -18.94
CA ASP A 219 -15.77 17.71 -18.76
C ASP A 219 -16.18 17.98 -17.30
N TYR A 220 -15.35 17.59 -16.33
CA TYR A 220 -15.66 17.71 -14.90
C TYR A 220 -15.01 18.90 -14.19
N GLN A 221 -13.86 19.40 -14.70
CA GLN A 221 -13.10 20.47 -14.03
C GLN A 221 -12.84 21.67 -14.95
N GLY A 222 -13.08 21.56 -16.26
CA GLY A 222 -12.53 22.50 -17.24
C GLY A 222 -11.00 22.39 -17.24
N TRP A 223 -10.29 23.52 -17.19
CA TRP A 223 -8.83 23.51 -17.15
C TRP A 223 -8.29 23.01 -15.80
N GLN A 224 -7.44 21.99 -15.82
CA GLN A 224 -6.67 21.57 -14.64
C GLN A 224 -5.42 22.44 -14.49
N HIS A 225 -5.58 23.61 -13.87
CA HIS A 225 -4.52 24.62 -13.72
C HIS A 225 -4.14 24.90 -12.25
N LYS A 226 -4.37 23.94 -11.35
CA LYS A 226 -3.90 24.01 -9.97
C LYS A 226 -2.37 24.01 -9.92
N GLN A 227 -1.81 24.89 -9.10
CA GLN A 227 -0.36 25.06 -8.98
C GLN A 227 0.32 23.82 -8.41
N PHE A 228 1.42 23.37 -9.03
CA PHE A 228 2.17 22.22 -8.54
C PHE A 228 3.05 22.61 -7.35
N LEU A 229 2.68 22.15 -6.16
CA LEU A 229 3.42 22.45 -4.92
C LEU A 229 4.46 21.37 -4.58
N GLY A 230 4.48 20.27 -5.34
CA GLY A 230 5.42 19.16 -5.20
C GLY A 230 4.80 17.81 -4.86
N ARG A 231 3.47 17.72 -4.74
CA ARG A 231 2.69 16.47 -4.57
C ARG A 231 1.54 16.43 -5.56
N GLY A 232 0.93 15.26 -5.77
CA GLY A 232 -0.12 15.03 -6.77
C GLY A 232 0.40 15.28 -8.18
N GLU A 233 0.78 14.24 -8.91
CA GLU A 233 1.32 14.40 -10.26
C GLU A 233 0.23 14.82 -11.28
N PHE A 234 0.53 14.67 -12.56
CA PHE A 234 -0.08 15.47 -13.62
C PHE A 234 -1.38 14.89 -14.14
N THR A 235 -2.24 15.77 -14.64
CA THR A 235 -3.35 15.43 -15.54
C THR A 235 -3.05 16.03 -16.90
N LEU A 236 -2.79 15.16 -17.88
CA LEU A 236 -2.30 15.56 -19.21
C LEU A 236 -3.16 14.94 -20.32
N GLU A 237 -3.25 15.65 -21.43
CA GLU A 237 -3.92 15.16 -22.64
C GLU A 237 -3.11 14.04 -23.32
N LEU A 238 -3.81 13.11 -23.96
CA LEU A 238 -3.19 12.08 -24.79
C LEU A 238 -2.84 12.63 -26.17
N GLY A 239 -1.75 12.13 -26.77
CA GLY A 239 -1.41 12.40 -28.16
C GLY A 239 -0.15 11.68 -28.63
N ASP A 240 0.27 12.04 -29.84
CA ASP A 240 1.45 11.47 -30.49
C ASP A 240 2.68 12.34 -30.26
N PHE A 241 3.84 11.70 -30.07
CA PHE A 241 5.13 12.38 -29.85
C PHE A 241 6.12 11.96 -30.93
N ASP A 242 6.76 12.94 -31.59
CA ASP A 242 7.97 12.79 -32.43
C ASP A 242 9.10 13.58 -31.78
N VAL A 243 10.03 12.89 -31.11
CA VAL A 243 11.06 13.51 -30.27
C VAL A 243 12.45 13.21 -30.80
N ARG A 244 13.26 14.26 -30.99
CA ARG A 244 14.68 14.17 -31.35
C ARG A 244 15.53 14.61 -30.16
N ILE A 245 16.28 13.67 -29.59
CA ILE A 245 17.10 13.86 -28.40
C ILE A 245 18.57 13.89 -28.81
N THR A 246 19.20 15.04 -28.69
CA THR A 246 20.62 15.24 -28.99
C THR A 246 21.45 15.17 -27.71
N VAL A 247 22.42 14.27 -27.67
CA VAL A 247 23.29 13.98 -26.52
C VAL A 247 24.75 13.82 -26.98
N PRO A 248 25.75 13.82 -26.08
CA PRO A 248 27.11 13.43 -26.42
C PRO A 248 27.15 12.08 -27.17
N ALA A 249 28.05 11.94 -28.14
CA ALA A 249 28.05 10.82 -29.09
C ALA A 249 28.33 9.42 -28.48
N ASP A 250 28.82 9.39 -27.25
CA ASP A 250 29.09 8.21 -26.42
C ASP A 250 27.96 7.88 -25.44
N HIS A 251 26.87 8.64 -25.42
CA HIS A 251 25.71 8.32 -24.59
C HIS A 251 24.80 7.28 -25.23
N VAL A 252 24.24 6.43 -24.38
CA VAL A 252 23.10 5.55 -24.69
C VAL A 252 21.83 6.22 -24.17
N VAL A 253 20.76 6.20 -24.97
CA VAL A 253 19.48 6.82 -24.63
C VAL A 253 18.39 5.77 -24.49
N ALA A 254 17.66 5.83 -23.38
CA ALA A 254 16.41 5.12 -23.16
C ALA A 254 15.28 6.16 -23.12
N ALA A 255 14.15 5.94 -23.77
CA ALA A 255 13.07 6.93 -23.80
C ALA A 255 11.70 6.28 -23.97
N THR A 256 10.67 7.04 -23.60
CA THR A 256 9.30 6.81 -24.07
C THR A 256 9.29 6.65 -25.60
N GLY A 257 8.57 5.65 -26.11
CA GLY A 257 8.40 5.44 -27.55
C GLY A 257 9.43 4.51 -28.20
N VAL A 258 9.27 4.31 -29.51
CA VAL A 258 10.09 3.42 -30.33
C VAL A 258 11.22 4.20 -30.99
N LEU A 259 12.45 3.69 -30.86
CA LEU A 259 13.62 4.21 -31.57
C LEU A 259 13.47 4.04 -33.09
N LYS A 260 13.67 5.13 -33.84
CA LYS A 260 13.44 5.19 -35.29
C LYS A 260 14.69 5.23 -36.16
N ASN A 261 15.86 5.50 -35.59
CA ASN A 261 17.13 5.55 -36.32
C ASN A 261 18.22 4.66 -35.70
N PRO A 262 17.94 3.38 -35.39
CA PRO A 262 18.91 2.50 -34.73
C PRO A 262 20.20 2.32 -35.54
N GLU A 263 20.17 2.38 -36.87
CA GLU A 263 21.36 2.28 -37.73
C GLU A 263 22.34 3.45 -37.58
N GLU A 264 21.85 4.62 -37.16
CA GLU A 264 22.67 5.83 -36.97
C GLU A 264 23.29 5.90 -35.57
N VAL A 265 22.63 5.31 -34.57
CA VAL A 265 22.98 5.52 -33.15
C VAL A 265 23.47 4.26 -32.43
N LEU A 266 23.17 3.06 -32.95
CA LEU A 266 23.57 1.78 -32.36
C LEU A 266 24.63 1.05 -33.19
N ASP A 267 25.61 0.50 -32.49
CA ASP A 267 26.59 -0.41 -33.08
C ASP A 267 25.91 -1.67 -33.64
N ARG A 268 26.51 -2.27 -34.68
CA ARG A 268 25.97 -3.47 -35.32
C ARG A 268 25.74 -4.62 -34.34
N ALA A 269 26.71 -4.86 -33.45
CA ALA A 269 26.61 -5.92 -32.44
C ALA A 269 25.42 -5.71 -31.49
N TRP A 270 25.14 -4.48 -31.08
CA TRP A 270 23.99 -4.16 -30.22
C TRP A 270 22.67 -4.37 -30.96
N ARG A 271 22.59 -3.99 -32.25
CA ARG A 271 21.40 -4.23 -33.08
C ARG A 271 21.13 -5.73 -33.26
N ASP A 272 22.17 -6.53 -33.49
CA ASP A 272 22.05 -7.98 -33.64
C ASP A 272 21.56 -8.64 -32.33
N ARG A 273 22.09 -8.24 -31.17
CA ARG A 273 21.62 -8.71 -29.85
C ARG A 273 20.19 -8.24 -29.55
N LEU A 274 19.79 -7.05 -29.99
CA LEU A 274 18.43 -6.54 -29.79
C LEU A 274 17.42 -7.35 -30.62
N ALA A 275 17.76 -7.71 -31.85
CA ALA A 275 16.95 -8.59 -32.68
C ALA A 275 16.83 -10.02 -32.08
N GLN A 276 17.87 -10.49 -31.37
CA GLN A 276 17.82 -11.72 -30.60
C GLN A 276 16.90 -11.59 -29.37
N ALA A 277 17.02 -10.49 -28.61
CA ALA A 277 16.21 -10.22 -27.42
C ALA A 277 14.71 -10.20 -27.72
N ALA A 278 14.31 -9.66 -28.88
CA ALA A 278 12.92 -9.62 -29.35
C ALA A 278 12.28 -11.00 -29.56
N LYS A 279 13.05 -12.09 -29.46
CA LYS A 279 12.57 -13.48 -29.54
C LYS A 279 12.94 -14.30 -28.31
N ALA A 280 13.67 -13.72 -27.37
CA ALA A 280 14.22 -14.43 -26.22
C ALA A 280 13.20 -14.51 -25.08
N LYS A 281 13.17 -15.66 -24.40
CA LYS A 281 12.37 -15.90 -23.18
C LYS A 281 13.09 -15.50 -21.89
N SER A 282 14.34 -15.05 -22.00
CA SER A 282 15.17 -14.60 -20.89
C SER A 282 15.95 -13.35 -21.31
N PRO A 283 16.36 -12.48 -20.37
CA PRO A 283 17.12 -11.27 -20.69
C PRO A 283 18.40 -11.56 -21.48
N VAL A 284 18.58 -10.83 -22.58
CA VAL A 284 19.80 -10.79 -23.39
C VAL A 284 20.49 -9.46 -23.12
N LEU A 285 21.77 -9.49 -22.71
CA LEU A 285 22.58 -8.29 -22.56
C LEU A 285 22.89 -7.68 -23.92
N ILE A 286 22.32 -6.52 -24.21
CA ILE A 286 22.56 -5.74 -25.43
C ILE A 286 23.89 -5.01 -25.31
N ILE A 287 24.10 -4.31 -24.19
CA ILE A 287 25.37 -3.66 -23.83
C ILE A 287 25.88 -4.35 -22.59
N THR A 288 27.04 -5.01 -22.72
CA THR A 288 27.67 -5.78 -21.65
C THR A 288 28.42 -4.87 -20.67
N ARG A 289 28.71 -5.38 -19.47
CA ARG A 289 29.54 -4.68 -18.48
C ARG A 289 30.88 -4.21 -19.07
N PRO A 290 31.70 -5.05 -19.73
CA PRO A 290 32.97 -4.60 -20.28
C PRO A 290 32.83 -3.48 -21.32
N GLU A 291 31.80 -3.53 -22.17
CA GLU A 291 31.52 -2.48 -23.16
C GLU A 291 31.13 -1.16 -22.47
N ALA A 292 30.30 -1.21 -21.43
CA ALA A 292 29.89 -0.03 -20.66
C ALA A 292 31.05 0.59 -19.86
N GLU A 293 31.86 -0.24 -19.19
CA GLU A 293 33.04 0.20 -18.43
C GLU A 293 34.10 0.81 -19.35
N ALA A 294 34.37 0.19 -20.51
CA ALA A 294 35.31 0.72 -21.49
C ALA A 294 34.86 2.10 -22.02
N ARG A 295 33.56 2.28 -22.26
CA ARG A 295 32.99 3.55 -22.70
C ARG A 295 33.03 4.62 -21.62
N ALA A 296 32.74 4.25 -20.37
CA ALA A 296 32.78 5.18 -19.22
C ALA A 296 34.20 5.60 -18.82
N ALA A 297 35.21 4.75 -19.09
CA ALA A 297 36.62 5.05 -18.83
C ALA A 297 37.31 5.85 -19.97
N ALA A 298 36.72 5.89 -21.16
CA ALA A 298 37.24 6.67 -22.27
C ALA A 298 37.05 8.18 -22.05
N ALA A 299 37.86 9.00 -22.75
CA ALA A 299 37.68 10.44 -22.73
C ALA A 299 36.27 10.81 -23.27
N PRO A 300 35.53 11.70 -22.58
CA PRO A 300 34.19 12.11 -23.02
C PRO A 300 34.16 12.57 -24.47
N ALA A 301 33.17 12.12 -25.23
CA ALA A 301 33.05 12.50 -26.63
C ALA A 301 32.82 14.02 -26.80
N THR A 302 33.53 14.63 -27.74
CA THR A 302 33.33 16.05 -28.12
C THR A 302 32.22 16.24 -29.16
N GLY A 303 31.88 15.18 -29.90
CA GLY A 303 30.78 15.15 -30.87
C GLY A 303 29.43 14.81 -30.23
N LYS A 304 28.36 14.96 -31.01
CA LYS A 304 26.97 14.69 -30.60
C LYS A 304 26.30 13.67 -31.51
N LYS A 305 25.28 12.98 -31.00
CA LYS A 305 24.36 12.13 -31.77
C LYS A 305 22.92 12.50 -31.45
N THR A 306 22.03 12.34 -32.43
CA THR A 306 20.59 12.60 -32.27
C THR A 306 19.81 11.29 -32.38
N TRP A 307 19.13 10.92 -31.31
CA TRP A 307 18.23 9.78 -31.24
C TRP A 307 16.80 10.21 -31.55
N ARG A 308 16.08 9.46 -32.38
CA ARG A 308 14.71 9.80 -32.81
C ARG A 308 13.74 8.78 -32.24
N PHE A 309 12.76 9.23 -31.47
CA PHE A 309 11.74 8.38 -30.86
C PHE A 309 10.35 8.79 -31.31
N GLN A 310 9.46 7.81 -31.47
CA GLN A 310 8.03 8.07 -31.66
C GLN A 310 7.18 7.29 -30.66
N ALA A 311 6.25 7.98 -30.02
CA ALA A 311 5.23 7.39 -29.17
C ALA A 311 3.84 7.77 -29.68
N THR A 312 2.90 6.83 -29.62
CA THR A 312 1.53 7.03 -30.11
C THR A 312 0.56 6.93 -28.95
N ASN A 313 -0.35 7.90 -28.87
CA ASN A 313 -1.41 7.97 -27.87
C ASN A 313 -0.90 7.80 -26.42
N VAL A 314 0.13 8.59 -26.05
CA VAL A 314 0.67 8.67 -24.69
C VAL A 314 0.42 10.06 -24.11
N ARG A 315 0.46 10.18 -22.78
CA ARG A 315 0.18 11.43 -22.07
C ARG A 315 1.41 12.26 -21.72
N ASP A 316 2.59 11.66 -21.74
CA ASP A 316 3.85 12.30 -21.37
C ASP A 316 5.04 11.61 -22.04
N PHE A 317 6.22 12.22 -21.93
CA PHE A 317 7.46 11.75 -22.52
C PHE A 317 8.63 11.96 -21.57
N ALA A 318 9.32 10.87 -21.22
CA ALA A 318 10.54 10.92 -20.42
C ALA A 318 11.68 10.18 -21.12
N PHE A 319 12.91 10.51 -20.73
CA PHE A 319 14.09 9.82 -21.24
C PHE A 319 15.22 9.79 -20.22
N ALA A 320 16.15 8.88 -20.43
CA ALA A 320 17.39 8.78 -19.69
C ALA A 320 18.58 8.71 -20.64
N SER A 321 19.71 9.25 -20.20
CA SER A 321 20.93 9.28 -20.99
C SER A 321 22.16 9.11 -20.11
N SER A 322 23.06 8.23 -20.52
CA SER A 322 24.36 8.06 -19.87
C SER A 322 25.33 7.30 -20.76
N ARG A 323 26.63 7.58 -20.60
CA ARG A 323 27.68 6.70 -21.12
C ARG A 323 27.93 5.46 -20.25
N ALA A 324 27.44 5.42 -19.01
CA ALA A 324 27.65 4.30 -18.09
C ALA A 324 26.64 3.14 -18.27
N PHE A 325 25.62 3.28 -19.13
CA PHE A 325 24.56 2.27 -19.21
C PHE A 325 25.00 0.94 -19.81
N LEU A 326 24.77 -0.13 -19.03
CA LEU A 326 24.43 -1.45 -19.54
C LEU A 326 22.97 -1.44 -19.98
N TRP A 327 22.63 -2.40 -20.84
CA TRP A 327 21.28 -2.58 -21.35
C TRP A 327 21.00 -4.05 -21.55
N ASP A 328 19.92 -4.57 -20.96
CA ASP A 328 19.35 -5.88 -21.29
C ASP A 328 17.89 -5.77 -21.76
N ALA A 329 17.45 -6.79 -22.50
CA ALA A 329 16.09 -6.85 -23.03
C ALA A 329 15.60 -8.29 -23.23
N MET A 330 14.27 -8.48 -23.24
CA MET A 330 13.61 -9.73 -23.63
C MET A 330 12.22 -9.48 -24.21
N ALA A 331 11.67 -10.48 -24.91
CA ALA A 331 10.30 -10.45 -25.38
C ALA A 331 9.31 -10.61 -24.22
N ALA A 332 8.25 -9.80 -24.20
CA ALA A 332 7.16 -9.86 -23.23
C ALA A 332 5.82 -9.55 -23.92
N GLY A 333 5.12 -10.60 -24.36
CA GLY A 333 3.95 -10.46 -25.22
C GLY A 333 4.29 -9.73 -26.52
N ARG A 334 3.58 -8.64 -26.80
CA ARG A 334 3.83 -7.75 -27.96
C ARG A 334 4.94 -6.72 -27.74
N ALA A 335 5.44 -6.60 -26.51
CA ALA A 335 6.41 -5.58 -26.14
C ALA A 335 7.82 -6.16 -25.96
N LEU A 336 8.82 -5.29 -26.02
CA LEU A 336 10.15 -5.57 -25.50
C LEU A 336 10.27 -5.01 -24.08
N ALA A 337 10.47 -5.90 -23.11
CA ALA A 337 10.83 -5.52 -21.75
C ALA A 337 12.33 -5.23 -21.70
N MET A 338 12.72 -4.09 -21.13
CA MET A 338 14.11 -3.64 -21.14
C MET A 338 14.54 -3.04 -19.80
N SER A 339 15.83 -3.15 -19.48
CA SER A 339 16.43 -2.42 -18.37
C SER A 339 17.73 -1.72 -18.75
N TYR A 340 17.91 -0.48 -18.29
CA TYR A 340 19.14 0.31 -18.45
C TYR A 340 19.71 0.65 -17.09
N TYR A 341 20.97 0.33 -16.84
CA TYR A 341 21.55 0.50 -15.52
C TYR A 341 23.08 0.57 -15.55
N PRO A 342 23.74 1.22 -14.58
CA PRO A 342 25.19 1.31 -14.55
C PRO A 342 25.83 0.04 -13.96
N PRO A 343 27.15 -0.20 -14.09
CA PRO A 343 27.80 -1.42 -13.62
C PRO A 343 27.57 -1.74 -12.13
N GLN A 344 27.41 -0.72 -11.28
CA GLN A 344 27.17 -0.86 -9.84
C GLN A 344 25.78 -1.45 -9.52
N ALA A 345 24.83 -1.34 -10.45
CA ALA A 345 23.48 -1.88 -10.29
C ALA A 345 23.37 -3.33 -10.77
N GLU A 346 24.29 -3.78 -11.62
CA GLU A 346 24.25 -5.09 -12.29
C GLU A 346 24.02 -6.30 -11.36
N PRO A 347 24.66 -6.41 -10.18
CA PRO A 347 24.51 -7.59 -9.32
C PRO A 347 23.06 -7.92 -8.96
N LEU A 348 22.23 -6.88 -8.84
CA LEU A 348 20.81 -7.00 -8.54
C LEU A 348 19.95 -6.91 -9.82
N TRP A 349 20.23 -5.94 -10.69
CA TRP A 349 19.38 -5.59 -11.82
C TRP A 349 19.33 -6.65 -12.91
N ARG A 350 20.49 -7.24 -13.26
CA ARG A 350 20.60 -8.26 -14.32
C ARG A 350 19.70 -9.47 -14.04
N ARG A 351 19.44 -9.77 -12.77
CA ARG A 351 18.63 -10.94 -12.36
C ARG A 351 17.14 -10.64 -12.36
N PHE A 352 16.75 -9.46 -11.86
CA PHE A 352 15.36 -9.22 -11.46
C PHE A 352 14.65 -8.15 -12.27
N SER A 353 15.33 -7.08 -12.73
CA SER A 353 14.63 -5.91 -13.29
C SER A 353 13.81 -6.24 -14.53
N THR A 354 14.45 -6.79 -15.58
CA THR A 354 13.74 -7.09 -16.84
C THR A 354 12.71 -8.21 -16.71
N GLN A 355 12.91 -9.15 -15.78
CA GLN A 355 11.91 -10.15 -15.44
C GLN A 355 10.71 -9.53 -14.71
N ALA A 356 10.94 -8.60 -13.79
CA ALA A 356 9.86 -7.85 -13.12
C ALA A 356 9.05 -7.01 -14.11
N VAL A 357 9.69 -6.37 -15.09
CA VAL A 357 8.98 -5.69 -16.19
C VAL A 357 8.07 -6.69 -16.92
N ALA A 358 8.60 -7.81 -17.40
CA ALA A 358 7.83 -8.81 -18.16
C ALA A 358 6.66 -9.40 -17.35
N HIS A 359 6.91 -9.75 -16.08
CA HIS A 359 5.91 -10.25 -15.13
C HIS A 359 4.77 -9.24 -14.92
N THR A 360 5.12 -7.96 -14.77
CA THR A 360 4.13 -6.89 -14.62
C THR A 360 3.21 -6.81 -15.83
N LEU A 361 3.78 -6.88 -17.05
CA LEU A 361 2.98 -6.81 -18.27
C LEU A 361 1.96 -7.96 -18.38
N GLU A 362 2.33 -9.15 -17.91
CA GLU A 362 1.46 -10.32 -17.88
C GLU A 362 0.33 -10.16 -16.86
N VAL A 363 0.65 -9.87 -15.59
CA VAL A 363 -0.34 -9.81 -14.51
C VAL A 363 -1.29 -8.63 -14.69
N TYR A 364 -0.78 -7.44 -14.98
CA TYR A 364 -1.61 -6.26 -15.21
C TYR A 364 -2.48 -6.46 -16.46
N GLY A 365 -1.91 -7.05 -17.52
CA GLY A 365 -2.64 -7.39 -18.73
C GLY A 365 -3.87 -8.27 -18.47
N ARG A 366 -3.73 -9.26 -17.58
CA ARG A 366 -4.80 -10.17 -17.17
C ARG A 366 -5.85 -9.48 -16.28
N MET A 367 -5.40 -8.70 -15.29
CA MET A 367 -6.31 -7.99 -14.36
C MET A 367 -7.06 -6.83 -15.02
N THR A 368 -6.58 -6.33 -16.16
CA THR A 368 -7.14 -5.17 -16.86
C THR A 368 -7.28 -5.43 -18.37
N PHE A 369 -6.40 -4.88 -19.19
CA PHE A 369 -6.31 -5.07 -20.63
C PHE A 369 -4.85 -5.26 -21.06
N GLU A 370 -4.63 -5.96 -22.17
CA GLU A 370 -3.29 -6.21 -22.70
C GLU A 370 -2.50 -4.90 -22.94
N TYR A 371 -1.24 -4.89 -22.51
CA TYR A 371 -0.35 -3.74 -22.64
C TYR A 371 -0.25 -3.25 -24.10
N PRO A 372 -0.62 -2.00 -24.42
CA PRO A 372 -0.59 -1.50 -25.78
C PRO A 372 0.78 -1.00 -26.24
N TYR A 373 1.73 -0.86 -25.32
CA TYR A 373 3.09 -0.40 -25.61
C TYR A 373 3.86 -1.36 -26.55
N PRO A 374 4.78 -0.97 -27.48
CA PRO A 374 5.74 -1.90 -28.06
C PRO A 374 7.00 -2.07 -27.18
N VAL A 375 7.20 -1.21 -26.18
CA VAL A 375 8.36 -1.25 -25.28
C VAL A 375 7.92 -0.93 -23.85
N ALA A 376 8.59 -1.51 -22.86
CA ALA A 376 8.46 -1.17 -21.45
C ALA A 376 9.85 -1.19 -20.80
N ILE A 377 10.23 -0.08 -20.16
CA ILE A 377 11.61 0.19 -19.78
C ILE A 377 11.71 0.49 -18.28
N SER A 378 12.68 -0.13 -17.61
CA SER A 378 13.13 0.22 -16.27
C SER A 378 14.53 0.83 -16.35
N VAL A 379 14.74 2.01 -15.75
CA VAL A 379 16.05 2.68 -15.77
C VAL A 379 16.54 2.94 -14.36
N ASN A 380 17.78 2.56 -14.08
CA ASN A 380 18.45 2.92 -12.84
C ASN A 380 19.07 4.32 -12.93
N GLY A 381 18.81 5.17 -11.94
CA GLY A 381 19.37 6.52 -11.86
C GLY A 381 19.22 7.16 -10.47
N PRO A 382 19.27 8.50 -10.36
CA PRO A 382 19.06 9.20 -9.08
C PRO A 382 17.66 9.02 -8.50
N ILE A 383 16.67 8.78 -9.36
CA ILE A 383 15.26 8.64 -9.00
C ILE A 383 14.97 7.15 -8.79
N GLY A 384 14.44 6.82 -7.61
CA GLY A 384 14.32 5.45 -7.14
C GLY A 384 12.93 4.81 -7.28
N GLY A 385 11.99 5.51 -7.90
CA GLY A 385 10.59 5.14 -8.13
C GLY A 385 9.88 6.36 -8.74
N MET A 386 9.61 6.30 -10.04
CA MET A 386 8.86 7.30 -10.80
C MET A 386 8.49 6.78 -12.19
N GLU A 387 7.26 7.03 -12.58
CA GLU A 387 6.57 6.46 -13.71
C GLU A 387 6.39 7.46 -14.87
N TYR A 388 6.55 6.97 -16.09
CA TYR A 388 6.19 7.67 -17.33
C TYR A 388 5.72 6.65 -18.37
N PRO A 389 5.04 7.06 -19.45
CA PRO A 389 4.61 6.10 -20.47
C PRO A 389 5.80 5.34 -21.05
N MET A 390 5.73 4.01 -21.04
CA MET A 390 6.76 3.07 -21.50
C MET A 390 8.11 3.09 -20.75
N ILE A 391 8.36 4.01 -19.80
CA ILE A 391 9.63 4.15 -19.11
C ILE A 391 9.44 4.53 -17.64
N SER A 392 10.15 3.87 -16.74
CA SER A 392 10.18 4.20 -15.32
C SER A 392 11.61 4.35 -14.81
N PHE A 393 11.79 5.17 -13.77
CA PHE A 393 13.05 5.34 -13.05
C PHE A 393 12.99 4.58 -11.73
N ASN A 394 13.84 3.57 -11.58
CA ASN A 394 13.80 2.64 -10.45
C ASN A 394 15.12 2.61 -9.69
N GLY A 395 15.01 2.29 -8.41
CA GLY A 395 16.11 1.79 -7.60
C GLY A 395 15.75 0.41 -7.05
N PRO A 396 16.51 -0.11 -6.09
CA PRO A 396 17.82 0.36 -5.64
C PRO A 396 19.00 -0.27 -6.40
N ARG A 397 20.23 0.10 -6.01
CA ARG A 397 21.45 -0.62 -6.39
C ARG A 397 21.84 -1.61 -5.30
N ALA A 398 22.73 -2.55 -5.63
CA ALA A 398 23.44 -3.35 -4.64
C ALA A 398 24.39 -2.48 -3.78
N GLU A 399 24.89 -3.03 -2.68
CA GLU A 399 25.99 -2.44 -1.90
C GLU A 399 27.28 -2.38 -2.73
N ASP A 400 28.27 -1.60 -2.30
CA ASP A 400 29.52 -1.38 -3.05
C ASP A 400 30.32 -2.68 -3.32
N ASP A 401 30.18 -3.68 -2.46
CA ASP A 401 30.77 -5.02 -2.63
C ASP A 401 29.94 -5.97 -3.52
N GLY A 402 28.84 -5.47 -4.09
CA GLY A 402 27.91 -6.20 -4.93
C GLY A 402 26.88 -7.06 -4.17
N THR A 403 26.91 -7.07 -2.84
CA THR A 403 25.94 -7.79 -2.03
C THR A 403 24.63 -7.00 -1.85
N TYR A 404 23.57 -7.68 -1.43
CA TYR A 404 22.26 -7.07 -1.18
C TYR A 404 21.46 -7.90 -0.17
N TYR A 405 20.41 -7.30 0.40
CA TYR A 405 19.54 -7.97 1.37
C TYR A 405 18.40 -8.69 0.66
N ASP A 406 17.86 -9.75 1.27
CA ASP A 406 16.60 -10.33 0.84
C ASP A 406 15.43 -9.39 1.18
N ARG A 407 15.27 -9.04 2.47
CA ARG A 407 14.23 -8.16 3.03
C ARG A 407 14.84 -6.94 3.72
N ALA A 408 14.05 -5.88 3.84
CA ALA A 408 14.40 -4.75 4.70
C ALA A 408 14.19 -5.14 6.17
N GLY A 409 15.21 -5.02 7.01
CA GLY A 409 15.10 -5.18 8.47
C GLY A 409 14.82 -3.86 9.18
N GLU A 410 14.40 -3.94 10.45
CA GLU A 410 14.20 -2.77 11.33
C GLU A 410 15.42 -1.84 11.28
N GLY A 411 15.22 -0.61 10.77
CA GLY A 411 16.25 0.42 10.67
C GLY A 411 17.06 0.47 9.37
N LYS A 412 16.89 -0.46 8.41
CA LYS A 412 17.51 -0.35 7.07
C LYS A 412 16.48 -0.05 5.99
N ARG A 413 16.81 0.92 5.14
CA ARG A 413 15.93 1.39 4.06
C ARG A 413 15.62 0.23 3.09
N TRP A 414 14.32 -0.03 2.90
CA TRP A 414 13.70 -0.77 1.77
C TRP A 414 14.45 -0.63 0.43
N LYS A 415 15.07 0.53 0.22
CA LYS A 415 15.90 0.91 -0.92
C LYS A 415 17.24 0.16 -1.05
N TYR A 416 17.42 -1.08 -0.59
CA TYR A 416 18.64 -1.88 -0.89
C TYR A 416 18.37 -3.42 -0.94
N SER A 417 17.10 -3.85 -1.04
CA SER A 417 16.73 -5.27 -0.98
C SER A 417 16.28 -5.83 -2.33
N LYS A 418 16.34 -7.17 -2.44
CA LYS A 418 15.74 -7.96 -3.54
C LYS A 418 14.28 -7.57 -3.76
N TYR A 419 13.46 -7.66 -2.71
CA TYR A 419 12.03 -7.33 -2.82
C TYR A 419 11.81 -5.84 -3.09
N GLY A 420 12.69 -4.96 -2.59
CA GLY A 420 12.64 -3.52 -2.89
C GLY A 420 12.74 -3.22 -4.37
N LEU A 421 13.69 -3.85 -5.09
CA LEU A 421 13.80 -3.70 -6.54
C LEU A 421 12.58 -4.28 -7.27
N ILE A 422 12.20 -5.52 -6.93
CA ILE A 422 11.12 -6.22 -7.63
C ILE A 422 9.81 -5.44 -7.50
N SER A 423 9.42 -5.10 -6.26
CA SER A 423 8.21 -4.33 -5.98
C SER A 423 8.18 -2.97 -6.69
N VAL A 424 9.28 -2.20 -6.66
CA VAL A 424 9.26 -0.88 -7.28
C VAL A 424 9.20 -0.98 -8.80
N VAL A 425 9.93 -1.91 -9.42
CA VAL A 425 9.80 -2.15 -10.86
C VAL A 425 8.38 -2.57 -11.22
N ILE A 426 7.74 -3.45 -10.43
CA ILE A 426 6.34 -3.82 -10.64
C ILE A 426 5.42 -2.60 -10.53
N HIS A 427 5.60 -1.77 -9.49
CA HIS A 427 4.81 -0.57 -9.27
C HIS A 427 4.96 0.44 -10.41
N GLU A 428 6.19 0.84 -10.73
CA GLU A 428 6.44 1.88 -11.72
C GLU A 428 6.11 1.43 -13.15
N VAL A 429 6.29 0.15 -13.48
CA VAL A 429 5.83 -0.40 -14.76
C VAL A 429 4.30 -0.52 -14.78
N GLY A 430 3.69 -0.87 -13.63
CA GLY A 430 2.25 -0.96 -13.45
C GLY A 430 1.52 0.35 -13.72
N HIS A 431 2.19 1.47 -13.45
CA HIS A 431 1.67 2.79 -13.77
C HIS A 431 1.40 3.03 -15.27
N ASN A 432 1.94 2.19 -16.16
CA ASN A 432 1.53 2.22 -17.56
C ASN A 432 0.02 2.05 -17.75
N TRP A 433 -0.67 1.34 -16.85
CA TRP A 433 -2.13 1.29 -16.83
C TRP A 433 -2.70 2.47 -16.07
N PHE A 434 -2.31 2.63 -14.80
CA PHE A 434 -2.81 3.66 -13.90
C PHE A 434 -1.68 4.64 -13.54
N PRO A 435 -1.55 5.84 -14.11
CA PRO A 435 -2.56 6.53 -14.88
C PRO A 435 -2.18 6.73 -16.36
N MET A 436 -1.16 6.04 -16.90
CA MET A 436 -0.65 6.40 -18.23
C MET A 436 -1.63 6.07 -19.37
N ILE A 437 -2.53 5.10 -19.17
CA ILE A 437 -3.58 4.75 -20.14
C ILE A 437 -4.97 5.05 -19.56
N ILE A 438 -5.23 4.67 -18.31
CA ILE A 438 -6.44 5.01 -17.56
C ILE A 438 -6.13 6.34 -16.88
N ASN A 439 -6.41 7.44 -17.57
CA ASN A 439 -5.83 8.75 -17.36
C ASN A 439 -6.53 9.53 -16.23
N SER A 440 -6.47 9.03 -15.00
CA SER A 440 -7.05 9.69 -13.82
C SER A 440 -6.38 11.03 -13.51
N ASP A 441 -7.08 11.84 -12.71
CA ASP A 441 -6.66 13.17 -12.28
C ASP A 441 -5.97 13.11 -10.92
N GLU A 442 -4.66 12.85 -10.92
CA GLU A 442 -3.90 12.78 -9.67
C GLU A 442 -3.88 14.10 -8.88
N ARG A 443 -4.09 15.24 -9.55
CA ARG A 443 -4.20 16.55 -8.89
C ARG A 443 -5.46 16.64 -8.02
N GLN A 444 -6.45 15.77 -8.23
CA GLN A 444 -7.64 15.65 -7.39
C GLN A 444 -7.57 14.41 -6.50
N TRP A 445 -7.23 13.26 -7.05
CA TRP A 445 -7.43 11.96 -6.41
C TRP A 445 -6.20 11.05 -6.57
N SER A 446 -5.09 11.35 -5.86
CA SER A 446 -3.86 10.53 -5.94
C SER A 446 -4.08 9.04 -5.71
N TRP A 447 -5.09 8.64 -4.95
CA TRP A 447 -5.38 7.23 -4.72
C TRP A 447 -5.83 6.47 -5.98
N MET A 448 -6.39 7.15 -6.99
CA MET A 448 -6.76 6.48 -8.23
C MET A 448 -5.52 6.01 -9.00
N ASP A 449 -4.45 6.78 -8.92
CA ASP A 449 -3.19 6.47 -9.58
C ASP A 449 -2.44 5.47 -8.69
N GLU A 450 -2.21 5.83 -7.44
CA GLU A 450 -1.33 5.11 -6.52
C GLU A 450 -1.99 3.89 -5.87
N GLY A 451 -3.26 4.00 -5.50
CA GLY A 451 -4.01 2.97 -4.79
C GLY A 451 -4.47 1.85 -5.70
N LEU A 452 -4.98 2.18 -6.89
CA LEU A 452 -5.35 1.18 -7.92
C LEU A 452 -4.09 0.44 -8.39
N ASN A 453 -3.00 1.17 -8.63
CA ASN A 453 -1.73 0.56 -9.00
C ASN A 453 -1.19 -0.34 -7.87
N THR A 454 -1.21 0.11 -6.61
CA THR A 454 -0.75 -0.69 -5.45
C THR A 454 -1.60 -1.97 -5.28
N PHE A 455 -2.90 -1.92 -5.57
CA PHE A 455 -3.75 -3.12 -5.53
C PHE A 455 -3.29 -4.17 -6.56
N VAL A 456 -3.07 -3.78 -7.82
CA VAL A 456 -2.62 -4.74 -8.85
C VAL A 456 -1.16 -5.16 -8.63
N GLN A 457 -0.32 -4.26 -8.12
CA GLN A 457 1.03 -4.58 -7.65
C GLN A 457 0.99 -5.70 -6.61
N PHE A 458 0.09 -5.61 -5.62
CA PHE A 458 -0.07 -6.66 -4.61
C PHE A 458 -0.38 -8.01 -5.26
N VAL A 459 -1.31 -8.06 -6.22
CA VAL A 459 -1.59 -9.30 -6.97
C VAL A 459 -0.35 -9.82 -7.69
N ALA A 460 0.39 -8.95 -8.37
CA ALA A 460 1.62 -9.32 -9.08
C ALA A 460 2.73 -9.81 -8.13
N GLU A 461 2.89 -9.19 -6.97
CA GLU A 461 3.83 -9.63 -5.94
C GLU A 461 3.49 -11.03 -5.42
N GLN A 462 2.21 -11.29 -5.12
CA GLN A 462 1.77 -12.60 -4.65
C GLN A 462 1.88 -13.71 -5.72
N GLU A 463 1.90 -13.34 -7.00
CA GLU A 463 2.13 -14.27 -8.12
C GLU A 463 3.63 -14.45 -8.48
N TRP A 464 4.52 -13.60 -7.95
CA TRP A 464 5.97 -13.70 -8.20
C TRP A 464 6.60 -14.89 -7.47
N GLU A 465 6.28 -15.07 -6.18
CA GLU A 465 6.66 -16.23 -5.39
C GLU A 465 5.68 -16.47 -4.23
N ALA A 466 5.60 -17.70 -3.73
CA ALA A 466 4.80 -18.01 -2.55
C ALA A 466 5.30 -17.22 -1.34
N GLU A 467 4.37 -16.70 -0.53
CA GLU A 467 4.66 -15.90 0.68
C GLU A 467 5.49 -14.64 0.41
N TYR A 468 5.31 -14.00 -0.77
CA TYR A 468 5.92 -12.72 -1.06
C TYR A 468 5.62 -11.71 0.06
N PRO A 469 6.64 -11.05 0.63
CA PRO A 469 6.49 -10.16 1.79
C PRO A 469 5.97 -8.77 1.37
N SER A 470 4.76 -8.72 0.83
CA SER A 470 4.14 -7.47 0.40
C SER A 470 4.01 -6.48 1.57
N TRP A 471 4.54 -5.28 1.36
CA TRP A 471 4.49 -4.22 2.37
C TRP A 471 3.08 -3.65 2.54
N ARG A 472 2.36 -3.49 1.42
CA ARG A 472 0.98 -2.96 1.36
C ARG A 472 0.00 -4.03 0.91
N GLY A 473 -1.29 -3.80 1.13
CA GLY A 473 -2.38 -4.62 0.63
C GLY A 473 -2.98 -5.58 1.66
N HIS A 474 -2.19 -6.17 2.56
CA HIS A 474 -2.76 -7.02 3.62
C HIS A 474 -3.54 -6.18 4.66
N PRO A 475 -4.73 -6.61 5.11
CA PRO A 475 -5.55 -5.88 6.08
C PRO A 475 -4.82 -5.58 7.39
N ARG A 476 -4.10 -6.55 7.95
CA ARG A 476 -3.35 -6.36 9.20
C ARG A 476 -2.30 -5.23 9.16
N ASN A 477 -1.78 -4.90 7.97
CA ASN A 477 -0.70 -3.91 7.85
C ASN A 477 -1.22 -2.46 7.89
N ILE A 478 -2.53 -2.21 7.72
CA ILE A 478 -3.09 -0.86 7.72
C ILE A 478 -3.59 -0.40 9.10
N VAL A 479 -3.71 -1.31 10.06
CA VAL A 479 -4.37 -1.09 11.36
C VAL A 479 -3.80 0.13 12.10
N ASP A 480 -2.48 0.24 12.20
CA ASP A 480 -1.85 1.37 12.92
C ASP A 480 -2.16 2.73 12.29
N TYR A 481 -2.28 2.78 10.96
CA TYR A 481 -2.70 4.00 10.26
C TYR A 481 -4.17 4.31 10.52
N MET A 482 -5.05 3.31 10.45
CA MET A 482 -6.49 3.46 10.67
C MET A 482 -6.82 3.98 12.07
N LYS A 483 -5.96 3.69 13.07
CA LYS A 483 -6.06 4.18 14.45
C LYS A 483 -5.38 5.54 14.68
N SER A 484 -4.65 6.05 13.70
CA SER A 484 -3.85 7.27 13.83
C SER A 484 -4.71 8.52 13.82
N THR A 485 -4.34 9.50 14.64
CA THR A 485 -4.92 10.86 14.60
C THR A 485 -4.47 11.65 13.37
N GLU A 486 -3.45 11.18 12.64
CA GLU A 486 -2.91 11.79 11.42
C GLU A 486 -3.53 11.19 10.14
N GLN A 487 -4.69 10.54 10.26
CA GLN A 487 -5.47 10.03 9.14
C GLN A 487 -6.43 11.10 8.61
N VAL A 488 -6.61 11.11 7.28
CA VAL A 488 -7.67 11.85 6.57
C VAL A 488 -8.41 10.88 5.62
N PRO A 489 -9.63 11.20 5.16
CA PRO A 489 -10.34 10.37 4.17
C PRO A 489 -9.51 10.13 2.90
N ILE A 490 -9.71 9.01 2.20
CA ILE A 490 -9.00 8.69 0.94
C ILE A 490 -9.30 9.76 -0.13
N MET A 491 -10.51 10.33 -0.11
CA MET A 491 -10.95 11.37 -1.03
C MET A 491 -10.32 12.76 -0.79
N THR A 492 -9.36 12.87 0.13
CA THR A 492 -8.67 14.14 0.42
C THR A 492 -7.78 14.55 -0.76
N ASN A 493 -7.81 15.83 -1.13
CA ASN A 493 -6.96 16.36 -2.18
C ASN A 493 -5.46 16.11 -1.88
N SER A 494 -4.70 15.75 -2.91
CA SER A 494 -3.29 15.32 -2.85
C SER A 494 -2.36 16.26 -2.08
N GLU A 495 -2.60 17.57 -2.17
CA GLU A 495 -1.78 18.59 -1.49
C GLU A 495 -2.08 18.71 0.01
N SER A 496 -3.20 18.16 0.48
CA SER A 496 -3.67 18.22 1.89
C SER A 496 -3.50 16.93 2.67
N ILE A 497 -2.89 15.90 2.08
CA ILE A 497 -2.71 14.59 2.72
C ILE A 497 -1.58 14.65 3.76
N LEU A 498 -1.88 14.24 5.00
CA LEU A 498 -0.93 14.20 6.12
C LEU A 498 0.07 13.03 6.00
N GLN A 499 -0.44 11.80 5.82
CA GLN A 499 0.37 10.59 5.61
C GLN A 499 0.19 10.02 4.20
N PHE A 500 0.86 10.65 3.21
CA PHE A 500 0.71 10.36 1.78
C PHE A 500 0.82 8.86 1.44
N GLY A 501 1.88 8.20 1.94
CA GLY A 501 2.13 6.79 1.67
C GLY A 501 1.06 5.83 2.16
N ASN A 502 0.30 6.17 3.21
CA ASN A 502 -0.78 5.33 3.71
C ASN A 502 -2.12 5.67 3.05
N ASN A 503 -2.41 6.96 2.89
CA ASN A 503 -3.67 7.43 2.33
C ASN A 503 -3.80 7.17 0.82
N ALA A 504 -2.77 7.49 0.03
CA ALA A 504 -2.82 7.35 -1.43
C ALA A 504 -2.55 5.91 -1.90
N TYR A 505 -1.81 5.10 -1.13
CA TYR A 505 -1.40 3.76 -1.56
C TYR A 505 -2.00 2.64 -0.70
N ALA A 506 -1.67 2.62 0.60
CA ALA A 506 -1.88 1.43 1.42
C ALA A 506 -3.36 1.20 1.77
N LYS A 507 -4.08 2.23 2.23
CA LYS A 507 -5.49 2.13 2.61
C LYS A 507 -6.40 1.79 1.42
N PRO A 508 -6.28 2.44 0.24
CA PRO A 508 -7.06 2.05 -0.94
C PRO A 508 -6.75 0.64 -1.42
N ALA A 509 -5.47 0.24 -1.47
CA ALA A 509 -5.10 -1.11 -1.89
C ALA A 509 -5.62 -2.18 -0.92
N THR A 510 -5.54 -1.93 0.39
CA THR A 510 -6.13 -2.79 1.40
C THR A 510 -7.65 -2.87 1.26
N ALA A 511 -8.33 -1.74 1.05
CA ALA A 511 -9.77 -1.73 0.82
C ALA A 511 -10.15 -2.59 -0.40
N LEU A 512 -9.46 -2.43 -1.54
CA LEU A 512 -9.73 -3.22 -2.74
C LEU A 512 -9.42 -4.72 -2.56
N ASN A 513 -8.36 -5.05 -1.81
CA ASN A 513 -8.08 -6.44 -1.45
C ASN A 513 -9.17 -7.05 -0.56
N ILE A 514 -9.68 -6.32 0.42
CA ILE A 514 -10.81 -6.75 1.25
C ILE A 514 -12.06 -6.94 0.38
N LEU A 515 -12.32 -5.99 -0.52
CA LEU A 515 -13.44 -6.07 -1.46
C LEU A 515 -13.33 -7.34 -2.34
N ARG A 516 -12.13 -7.65 -2.83
CA ARG A 516 -11.85 -8.82 -3.66
C ARG A 516 -11.89 -10.15 -2.89
N GLU A 517 -11.22 -10.25 -1.75
CA GLU A 517 -11.01 -11.53 -1.06
C GLU A 517 -12.14 -11.87 -0.08
N THR A 518 -12.80 -10.86 0.50
CA THR A 518 -13.73 -11.05 1.62
C THR A 518 -15.17 -10.69 1.28
N ILE A 519 -15.42 -9.68 0.44
CA ILE A 519 -16.78 -9.18 0.16
C ILE A 519 -17.37 -9.76 -1.13
N LEU A 520 -16.73 -9.53 -2.28
CA LEU A 520 -17.24 -9.95 -3.60
C LEU A 520 -16.75 -11.34 -4.01
N GLY A 521 -15.56 -11.72 -3.58
CA GLY A 521 -14.83 -12.85 -4.16
C GLY A 521 -14.12 -12.48 -5.46
N ARG A 522 -13.08 -13.26 -5.79
CA ARG A 522 -12.15 -12.95 -6.90
C ARG A 522 -12.83 -12.86 -8.25
N GLU A 523 -13.77 -13.76 -8.56
CA GLU A 523 -14.40 -13.80 -9.88
C GLU A 523 -15.21 -12.54 -10.18
N ALA A 524 -16.12 -12.16 -9.28
CA ALA A 524 -16.96 -10.97 -9.44
C ALA A 524 -16.13 -9.68 -9.41
N PHE A 525 -15.16 -9.59 -8.48
CA PHE A 525 -14.28 -8.43 -8.39
C PHE A 525 -13.40 -8.30 -9.65
N ASP A 526 -12.71 -9.36 -10.07
CA ASP A 526 -11.79 -9.31 -11.20
C ASP A 526 -12.53 -8.96 -12.50
N PHE A 527 -13.75 -9.48 -12.68
CA PHE A 527 -14.63 -9.11 -13.79
C PHE A 527 -15.01 -7.62 -13.76
N ALA A 528 -15.42 -7.11 -12.60
CA ALA A 528 -15.85 -5.72 -12.44
C ALA A 528 -14.68 -4.72 -12.59
N PHE A 529 -13.54 -5.00 -11.98
CA PHE A 529 -12.31 -4.20 -12.08
C PHE A 529 -11.79 -4.18 -13.53
N ARG A 530 -11.79 -5.33 -14.21
CA ARG A 530 -11.46 -5.42 -15.62
C ARG A 530 -12.42 -4.62 -16.50
N THR A 531 -13.71 -4.65 -16.19
CA THR A 531 -14.74 -3.87 -16.90
C THR A 531 -14.48 -2.37 -16.76
N TYR A 532 -14.13 -1.88 -15.57
CA TYR A 532 -13.72 -0.50 -15.34
C TYR A 532 -12.51 -0.12 -16.20
N ALA A 533 -11.44 -0.93 -16.14
CA ALA A 533 -10.23 -0.67 -16.91
C ALA A 533 -10.50 -0.62 -18.42
N GLN A 534 -11.37 -1.48 -18.95
CA GLN A 534 -11.76 -1.48 -20.37
C GLN A 534 -12.61 -0.25 -20.74
N ARG A 535 -13.55 0.15 -19.88
CA ARG A 535 -14.40 1.34 -20.09
C ARG A 535 -13.56 2.62 -20.17
N TRP A 536 -12.52 2.73 -19.35
CA TRP A 536 -11.73 3.95 -19.20
C TRP A 536 -10.34 3.92 -19.83
N ARG A 537 -10.04 2.88 -20.62
CA ARG A 537 -8.81 2.77 -21.39
C ARG A 537 -8.68 3.97 -22.36
N PHE A 538 -7.58 4.72 -22.24
CA PHE A 538 -7.29 5.95 -22.98
C PHE A 538 -8.29 7.09 -22.72
N ARG A 539 -8.86 7.15 -21.50
CA ARG A 539 -9.86 8.14 -21.07
C ARG A 539 -9.61 8.60 -19.64
N HIS A 540 -10.34 9.62 -19.17
CA HIS A 540 -10.20 10.26 -17.86
C HIS A 540 -11.32 9.87 -16.88
N PRO A 541 -11.17 8.79 -16.09
CA PRO A 541 -12.16 8.42 -15.07
C PRO A 541 -12.11 9.32 -13.83
N GLU A 542 -13.25 9.44 -13.19
CA GLU A 542 -13.41 9.97 -11.82
C GLU A 542 -13.69 8.83 -10.83
N PRO A 543 -13.56 9.05 -9.50
CA PRO A 543 -13.92 8.08 -8.47
C PRO A 543 -15.32 7.46 -8.66
N ALA A 544 -16.29 8.29 -9.03
CA ALA A 544 -17.67 7.84 -9.23
C ALA A 544 -17.81 6.83 -10.38
N ASP A 545 -16.95 6.89 -11.39
CA ASP A 545 -16.97 5.96 -12.52
C ASP A 545 -16.46 4.57 -12.12
N LEU A 546 -15.46 4.51 -11.22
CA LEU A 546 -15.02 3.27 -10.60
C LEU A 546 -16.13 2.68 -9.73
N PHE A 547 -16.68 3.46 -8.79
CA PHE A 547 -17.67 2.98 -7.85
C PHE A 547 -18.90 2.40 -8.57
N ARG A 548 -19.45 3.16 -9.52
CA ARG A 548 -20.59 2.70 -10.34
C ARG A 548 -20.25 1.49 -11.18
N THR A 549 -19.06 1.44 -11.78
CA THR A 549 -18.69 0.27 -12.59
C THR A 549 -18.57 -0.99 -11.72
N LEU A 550 -18.00 -0.87 -10.51
CA LEU A 550 -17.87 -2.02 -9.62
C LEU A 550 -19.23 -2.53 -9.15
N GLU A 551 -20.17 -1.65 -8.83
CA GLU A 551 -21.54 -2.03 -8.47
C GLU A 551 -22.31 -2.61 -9.67
N ASP A 552 -22.31 -1.92 -10.81
CA ASP A 552 -22.98 -2.33 -12.05
C ASP A 552 -22.52 -3.71 -12.55
N ALA A 553 -21.21 -3.94 -12.55
CA ALA A 553 -20.64 -5.18 -13.06
C ALA A 553 -20.65 -6.34 -12.06
N SER A 554 -20.66 -6.07 -10.74
CA SER A 554 -20.72 -7.11 -9.70
C SER A 554 -22.16 -7.46 -9.28
N GLY A 555 -23.12 -6.54 -9.46
CA GLY A 555 -24.50 -6.70 -8.98
C GLY A 555 -24.65 -6.56 -7.46
N VAL A 556 -23.67 -5.94 -6.78
CA VAL A 556 -23.65 -5.76 -5.32
C VAL A 556 -23.69 -4.27 -4.98
N ASP A 557 -24.52 -3.90 -4.01
CA ASP A 557 -24.54 -2.54 -3.43
C ASP A 557 -23.32 -2.35 -2.52
N LEU A 558 -22.45 -1.41 -2.90
CA LEU A 558 -21.17 -1.13 -2.24
C LEU A 558 -21.15 0.28 -1.63
N ASP A 559 -22.28 1.00 -1.60
CA ASP A 559 -22.34 2.38 -1.12
C ASP A 559 -21.85 2.50 0.33
N TRP A 560 -22.21 1.54 1.18
CA TRP A 560 -21.73 1.46 2.56
C TRP A 560 -20.21 1.29 2.65
N PHE A 561 -19.63 0.53 1.72
CA PHE A 561 -18.20 0.22 1.68
C PHE A 561 -17.41 1.45 1.23
N TRP A 562 -17.83 2.06 0.11
CA TRP A 562 -17.23 3.30 -0.40
C TRP A 562 -17.33 4.42 0.62
N ARG A 563 -18.52 4.62 1.22
CA ARG A 563 -18.72 5.62 2.29
C ARG A 563 -17.74 5.41 3.44
N GLY A 564 -17.70 4.20 4.00
CA GLY A 564 -16.83 3.88 5.13
C GLY A 564 -15.35 4.06 4.82
N TRP A 565 -14.84 3.40 3.78
CA TRP A 565 -13.41 3.38 3.49
C TRP A 565 -12.88 4.66 2.86
N PHE A 566 -13.66 5.35 2.01
CA PHE A 566 -13.16 6.45 1.18
C PHE A 566 -13.52 7.84 1.70
N TYR A 567 -14.69 7.98 2.32
CA TYR A 567 -15.22 9.29 2.76
C TYR A 567 -15.08 9.54 4.26
N THR A 568 -14.66 8.54 5.06
CA THR A 568 -14.49 8.70 6.50
C THR A 568 -13.09 8.34 7.00
N THR A 569 -12.85 8.64 8.27
CA THR A 569 -11.68 8.19 9.03
C THR A 569 -12.05 7.09 10.04
N ASP A 570 -13.22 6.47 9.89
CA ASP A 570 -13.62 5.33 10.71
C ASP A 570 -12.67 4.15 10.49
N HIS A 571 -12.62 3.25 11.45
CA HIS A 571 -11.82 2.03 11.40
C HIS A 571 -12.60 0.82 11.90
N VAL A 572 -12.09 -0.37 11.60
CA VAL A 572 -12.72 -1.62 12.04
C VAL A 572 -12.29 -1.92 13.46
N ASP A 573 -13.23 -2.03 14.38
CA ASP A 573 -13.04 -2.56 15.74
C ASP A 573 -14.35 -3.29 16.09
N GLN A 574 -14.37 -4.60 15.82
CA GLN A 574 -15.53 -5.45 16.09
C GLN A 574 -15.25 -6.25 17.36
N ALA A 575 -16.19 -6.25 18.32
CA ALA A 575 -16.00 -6.95 19.58
C ALA A 575 -17.05 -8.03 19.79
N LEU A 576 -16.62 -9.23 20.17
CA LEU A 576 -17.50 -10.27 20.73
C LEU A 576 -17.74 -9.97 22.21
N VAL A 577 -18.93 -9.47 22.54
CA VAL A 577 -19.23 -8.96 23.89
C VAL A 577 -20.10 -9.89 24.73
N GLY A 578 -20.78 -10.85 24.11
CA GLY A 578 -21.63 -11.80 24.81
C GLY A 578 -21.80 -13.11 24.07
N VAL A 579 -21.82 -14.21 24.82
CA VAL A 579 -22.23 -15.53 24.34
C VAL A 579 -23.22 -16.09 25.34
N ARG A 580 -24.46 -16.27 24.91
CA ARG A 580 -25.55 -16.79 25.72
C ARG A 580 -25.98 -18.14 25.15
N ALA A 581 -25.76 -19.19 25.92
CA ALA A 581 -26.24 -20.53 25.60
C ALA A 581 -27.66 -20.70 26.16
N TYR A 582 -28.56 -21.23 25.35
CA TYR A 582 -29.90 -21.60 25.74
C TYR A 582 -30.10 -23.08 25.40
N GLU A 583 -30.69 -23.79 26.35
CA GLU A 583 -31.16 -25.15 26.18
C GLU A 583 -32.68 -25.16 26.20
N LEU A 584 -33.27 -26.08 25.46
CA LEU A 584 -34.71 -26.23 25.45
C LEU A 584 -35.16 -26.85 26.78
N ASP A 585 -36.02 -26.14 27.51
CA ASP A 585 -36.74 -26.70 28.66
C ASP A 585 -37.75 -27.72 28.12
N THR A 586 -37.51 -29.00 28.43
CA THR A 586 -38.36 -30.11 27.96
C THR A 586 -39.73 -30.12 28.63
N ARG A 587 -39.94 -29.29 29.67
CA ARG A 587 -41.05 -29.30 30.61
C ARG A 587 -41.24 -30.62 31.34
N ASN A 588 -40.39 -31.61 31.10
CA ASN A 588 -40.48 -32.92 31.72
C ASN A 588 -39.85 -32.85 33.11
N PRO A 589 -40.64 -32.96 34.20
CA PRO A 589 -40.11 -32.83 35.55
C PRO A 589 -39.07 -33.90 35.89
N ALA A 590 -39.09 -35.06 35.20
CA ALA A 590 -38.09 -36.11 35.37
C ALA A 590 -36.70 -35.75 34.81
N ILE A 591 -36.64 -34.76 33.92
CA ILE A 591 -35.39 -34.24 33.33
C ILE A 591 -35.02 -32.92 34.03
N GLU A 592 -35.97 -31.98 34.12
CA GLU A 592 -35.69 -30.61 34.55
C GLU A 592 -35.40 -30.49 36.06
N LYS A 593 -36.08 -31.24 36.94
CA LYS A 593 -35.83 -31.14 38.39
C LYS A 593 -34.44 -31.65 38.80
N PRO A 594 -33.98 -32.84 38.36
CA PRO A 594 -32.61 -33.29 38.64
C PRO A 594 -31.55 -32.34 38.08
N LYS A 595 -31.78 -31.80 36.88
CA LYS A 595 -30.88 -30.83 36.26
C LYS A 595 -30.78 -29.53 37.05
N ALA A 596 -31.92 -28.93 37.42
CA ALA A 596 -31.96 -27.72 38.23
C ALA A 596 -31.32 -27.93 39.61
N LYS A 597 -31.42 -29.13 40.20
CA LYS A 597 -30.71 -29.50 41.43
C LYS A 597 -29.21 -29.52 41.25
N ALA A 598 -28.71 -30.20 40.22
CA ALA A 598 -27.29 -30.26 39.90
C ALA A 598 -26.71 -28.86 39.65
N GLU A 599 -27.39 -28.01 38.87
CA GLU A 599 -26.97 -26.63 38.61
C GLU A 599 -26.89 -25.78 39.88
N ARG A 600 -27.88 -25.90 40.78
CA ARG A 600 -27.82 -25.21 42.08
C ARG A 600 -26.68 -25.71 42.96
N GLU A 601 -26.41 -27.01 42.96
CA GLU A 601 -25.32 -27.59 43.74
C GLU A 601 -23.94 -27.17 43.22
N GLU A 602 -23.77 -27.09 41.89
CA GLU A 602 -22.54 -26.64 41.23
C GLU A 602 -22.30 -25.14 41.46
N THR A 603 -23.34 -24.31 41.39
CA THR A 603 -23.23 -22.85 41.58
C THR A 603 -23.15 -22.44 43.05
N TYR A 604 -23.58 -23.29 43.99
CA TYR A 604 -23.48 -23.05 45.43
C TYR A 604 -22.09 -23.39 45.99
N VAL A 605 -21.09 -22.62 45.56
CA VAL A 605 -19.73 -22.66 46.12
C VAL A 605 -19.65 -21.67 47.29
N SER A 606 -19.52 -22.19 48.51
CA SER A 606 -19.45 -21.37 49.73
C SER A 606 -18.25 -21.79 50.58
N VAL A 607 -17.35 -20.84 50.84
CA VAL A 607 -16.22 -21.01 51.76
C VAL A 607 -16.70 -21.45 53.16
N THR A 608 -17.90 -21.02 53.57
CA THR A 608 -18.52 -21.48 54.82
C THR A 608 -18.84 -22.98 54.77
N ARG A 609 -19.35 -23.50 53.65
CA ARG A 609 -19.65 -24.94 53.49
C ARG A 609 -18.39 -25.78 53.56
N GLU A 610 -17.31 -25.37 52.90
CA GLU A 610 -16.01 -26.05 52.96
C GLU A 610 -15.42 -26.03 54.38
N ARG A 611 -15.47 -24.87 55.05
CA ARG A 611 -14.95 -24.71 56.41
C ARG A 611 -15.76 -25.49 57.43
N GLU A 612 -17.09 -25.50 57.32
CA GLU A 612 -17.94 -26.30 58.21
C GLU A 612 -17.79 -27.80 57.94
N ALA A 613 -17.63 -28.24 56.69
CA ALA A 613 -17.32 -29.63 56.38
C ALA A 613 -15.98 -30.07 57.01
N LYS A 614 -14.95 -29.22 56.91
CA LYS A 614 -13.67 -29.45 57.59
C LYS A 614 -13.81 -29.46 59.11
N ARG A 615 -14.54 -28.48 59.67
CA ARG A 615 -14.79 -28.39 61.11
C ARG A 615 -15.52 -29.62 61.64
N GLN A 616 -16.46 -30.17 60.86
CA GLN A 616 -17.14 -31.42 61.19
C GLN A 616 -16.20 -32.63 61.12
N ALA A 617 -15.31 -32.69 60.13
CA ALA A 617 -14.25 -33.71 60.06
C ALA A 617 -13.26 -33.60 61.23
N ASP A 618 -12.99 -32.39 61.73
CA ASP A 618 -12.18 -32.09 62.91
C ASP A 618 -12.93 -32.31 64.24
N GLY A 619 -14.10 -32.97 64.21
CA GLY A 619 -14.82 -33.43 65.40
C GLY A 619 -15.95 -32.51 65.89
N PHE A 620 -16.28 -31.44 65.18
CA PHE A 620 -17.48 -30.65 65.49
C PHE A 620 -18.75 -31.39 65.09
N VAL A 621 -19.65 -31.62 66.04
CA VAL A 621 -20.95 -32.27 65.76
C VAL A 621 -22.04 -31.20 65.68
N PRO A 622 -22.72 -31.02 64.52
CA PRO A 622 -23.84 -30.11 64.38
C PRO A 622 -24.95 -30.38 65.40
N ARG A 623 -25.67 -29.32 65.81
CA ARG A 623 -26.69 -29.41 66.88
C ARG A 623 -27.79 -30.41 66.54
N LEU A 624 -28.20 -30.49 65.28
CA LEU A 624 -29.21 -31.45 64.80
C LEU A 624 -28.77 -32.92 64.97
N ASN A 625 -27.47 -33.20 64.80
CA ASN A 625 -26.91 -34.54 65.01
C ASN A 625 -26.73 -34.86 66.50
N ARG A 626 -26.61 -33.85 67.36
CA ARG A 626 -26.55 -34.00 68.82
C ARG A 626 -27.94 -34.19 69.45
N PHE A 627 -28.98 -33.69 68.82
CA PHE A 627 -30.37 -33.72 69.32
C PHE A 627 -31.31 -34.15 68.19
N PRO A 628 -31.45 -35.46 67.93
CA PRO A 628 -32.26 -35.98 66.83
C PRO A 628 -33.74 -35.59 66.88
N ASP A 629 -34.30 -35.34 68.08
CA ASP A 629 -35.69 -34.90 68.26
C ASP A 629 -35.99 -33.52 67.65
N LEU A 630 -34.95 -32.77 67.25
CA LEU A 630 -35.10 -31.51 66.52
C LEU A 630 -35.31 -31.72 65.01
N LYS A 631 -35.16 -32.95 64.50
CA LYS A 631 -35.46 -33.26 63.10
C LYS A 631 -36.96 -33.19 62.86
N ASP A 632 -37.38 -32.48 61.82
CA ASP A 632 -38.75 -32.42 61.36
C ASP A 632 -38.88 -32.93 59.91
N PHE A 633 -40.07 -32.73 59.32
CA PHE A 633 -40.35 -33.12 57.94
C PHE A 633 -39.32 -32.58 56.93
N TYR A 634 -38.83 -31.35 57.13
CA TYR A 634 -37.97 -30.65 56.18
C TYR A 634 -36.51 -31.11 56.21
N ASP A 635 -36.09 -31.85 57.24
CA ASP A 635 -34.72 -32.38 57.33
C ASP A 635 -34.47 -33.55 56.36
N ASP A 636 -35.51 -34.30 55.99
CA ASP A 636 -35.45 -35.39 55.01
C ASP A 636 -36.26 -35.08 53.73
N TYR A 637 -36.96 -33.93 53.66
CA TYR A 637 -37.74 -33.50 52.50
C TYR A 637 -36.81 -33.10 51.34
N ASP A 638 -36.97 -33.76 50.19
CA ASP A 638 -36.32 -33.35 48.94
C ASP A 638 -37.27 -32.44 48.13
N PRO A 639 -37.08 -31.11 48.15
CA PRO A 639 -37.91 -30.19 47.36
C PRO A 639 -37.79 -30.46 45.84
N ASP A 640 -36.78 -31.21 45.42
CA ASP A 640 -36.49 -31.51 44.01
C ASP A 640 -37.03 -32.86 43.55
N ALA A 641 -37.69 -33.61 44.44
CA ALA A 641 -38.33 -34.86 44.05
C ALA A 641 -39.45 -34.61 43.03
N VAL A 642 -39.56 -35.51 42.04
CA VAL A 642 -40.65 -35.51 41.06
C VAL A 642 -41.91 -36.05 41.71
N THR A 643 -42.93 -35.22 41.84
CA THR A 643 -44.20 -35.58 42.48
C THR A 643 -45.20 -36.16 41.47
N ALA A 644 -46.25 -36.83 41.97
CA ALA A 644 -47.34 -37.31 41.12
C ALA A 644 -48.09 -36.16 40.42
N LYS A 645 -48.17 -35.00 41.07
CA LYS A 645 -48.76 -33.79 40.49
C LYS A 645 -47.95 -33.30 39.29
N ASP A 646 -46.62 -33.25 39.41
CA ASP A 646 -45.74 -32.79 38.32
C ASP A 646 -45.90 -33.65 37.06
N ARG A 647 -46.06 -34.97 37.23
CA ARG A 647 -46.28 -35.91 36.11
C ARG A 647 -47.63 -35.68 35.43
N ALA A 648 -48.69 -35.50 36.21
CA ALA A 648 -50.03 -35.22 35.68
C ALA A 648 -50.09 -33.86 34.93
N ASP A 649 -49.42 -32.84 35.46
CA ASP A 649 -49.33 -31.53 34.81
C ASP A 649 -48.56 -31.61 33.47
N PHE A 650 -47.48 -32.41 33.41
CA PHE A 650 -46.72 -32.64 32.18
C PHE A 650 -47.50 -33.44 31.13
N GLU A 651 -48.22 -34.50 31.53
CA GLU A 651 -49.07 -35.27 30.60
C GLU A 651 -50.20 -34.42 30.01
N LYS A 652 -50.80 -33.55 30.83
CA LYS A 652 -51.80 -32.59 30.36
C LYS A 652 -51.20 -31.60 29.36
N PHE A 653 -50.02 -31.05 29.65
CA PHE A 653 -49.30 -30.17 28.73
C PHE A 653 -49.03 -30.84 27.38
N LEU A 654 -48.54 -32.09 27.37
CA LEU A 654 -48.31 -32.83 26.13
C LEU A 654 -49.61 -33.05 25.34
N ALA A 655 -50.74 -33.31 26.01
CA ALA A 655 -52.02 -33.52 25.37
C ALA A 655 -52.56 -32.27 24.64
N GLU A 656 -52.16 -31.07 25.07
CA GLU A 656 -52.57 -29.79 24.48
C GLU A 656 -51.76 -29.40 23.22
N LEU A 657 -50.66 -30.10 22.92
CA LEU A 657 -49.77 -29.82 21.78
C LEU A 657 -50.13 -30.61 20.53
N GLU A 658 -50.00 -29.96 19.38
CA GLU A 658 -50.08 -30.57 18.05
C GLU A 658 -48.85 -31.46 17.74
N PRO A 659 -48.95 -32.42 16.78
CA PRO A 659 -47.84 -33.34 16.49
C PRO A 659 -46.50 -32.66 16.14
N GLU A 660 -46.54 -31.55 15.41
CA GLU A 660 -45.35 -30.78 15.03
C GLU A 660 -44.72 -30.06 16.23
N GLU A 661 -45.53 -29.58 17.18
CA GLU A 661 -45.07 -28.92 18.40
C GLU A 661 -44.42 -29.91 19.37
N ARG A 662 -44.98 -31.13 19.47
CA ARG A 662 -44.35 -32.22 20.22
C ARG A 662 -43.01 -32.62 19.65
N ALA A 663 -42.92 -32.75 18.32
CA ALA A 663 -41.65 -33.06 17.64
C ALA A 663 -40.60 -31.96 17.85
N ALA A 664 -41.02 -30.70 17.95
CA ALA A 664 -40.13 -29.59 18.26
C ALA A 664 -39.55 -29.68 19.69
N LEU A 665 -40.33 -30.15 20.68
CA LEU A 665 -39.88 -30.34 22.06
C LEU A 665 -38.83 -31.45 22.21
N GLU A 666 -38.78 -32.41 21.29
CA GLU A 666 -37.82 -33.51 21.29
C GLU A 666 -36.49 -33.14 20.61
N THR A 667 -36.32 -31.90 20.14
CA THR A 667 -35.13 -31.49 19.41
C THR A 667 -33.88 -31.44 20.30
N GLN A 668 -32.83 -32.13 19.86
CA GLN A 668 -31.51 -32.10 20.52
C GLN A 668 -30.63 -31.02 19.86
N ARG A 669 -31.11 -29.77 19.88
CA ARG A 669 -30.37 -28.63 19.33
C ARG A 669 -29.92 -27.71 20.46
N HIS A 670 -28.77 -27.08 20.25
CA HIS A 670 -28.25 -26.06 21.14
C HIS A 670 -28.44 -24.69 20.50
N PHE A 671 -28.81 -23.69 21.30
CA PHE A 671 -29.12 -22.35 20.82
C PHE A 671 -28.13 -21.37 21.42
N PHE A 672 -27.33 -20.73 20.59
CA PHE A 672 -26.34 -19.74 21.04
C PHE A 672 -26.69 -18.37 20.47
N VAL A 673 -26.80 -17.35 21.32
CA VAL A 673 -26.88 -15.96 20.89
C VAL A 673 -25.54 -15.29 21.13
N LEU A 674 -24.90 -14.86 20.05
CA LEU A 674 -23.64 -14.13 20.06
C LEU A 674 -23.94 -12.65 19.87
N ASP A 675 -23.42 -11.82 20.77
CA ASP A 675 -23.61 -10.38 20.80
C ASP A 675 -22.32 -9.67 20.35
N PHE A 676 -22.44 -8.76 19.37
CA PHE A 676 -21.33 -8.04 18.75
C PHE A 676 -21.51 -6.53 18.90
N GLU A 677 -20.40 -5.80 19.03
CA GLU A 677 -20.34 -4.34 18.97
C GLU A 677 -19.40 -3.88 17.85
N ASN A 678 -19.74 -2.79 17.17
CA ASN A 678 -18.85 -2.05 16.27
C ASN A 678 -18.40 -0.77 16.97
N ARG A 679 -17.14 -0.71 17.39
CA ARG A 679 -16.57 0.37 18.19
C ARG A 679 -15.83 1.41 17.36
N GLY A 680 -15.30 0.99 16.20
CA GLY A 680 -14.51 1.86 15.32
C GLY A 680 -15.34 2.59 14.26
N GLY A 681 -16.63 2.25 14.14
CA GLY A 681 -17.61 2.92 13.28
C GLY A 681 -17.63 2.43 11.83
N LEU A 682 -16.60 1.71 11.38
CA LEU A 682 -16.53 1.14 10.03
C LEU A 682 -17.24 -0.22 10.02
N VAL A 683 -18.41 -0.27 9.37
CA VAL A 683 -19.18 -1.52 9.23
C VAL A 683 -18.45 -2.48 8.29
N MET A 684 -18.40 -3.76 8.67
CA MET A 684 -17.74 -4.83 7.93
C MET A 684 -18.47 -6.16 8.17
N PRO A 685 -18.31 -7.19 7.32
CA PRO A 685 -18.77 -8.54 7.62
C PRO A 685 -18.23 -9.05 8.96
N ILE A 686 -19.01 -9.89 9.64
CA ILE A 686 -18.56 -10.60 10.86
C ILE A 686 -18.11 -12.01 10.43
N ILE A 687 -16.82 -12.31 10.61
CA ILE A 687 -16.22 -13.59 10.24
C ILE A 687 -15.88 -14.35 11.52
N LEU A 688 -16.44 -15.54 11.69
CA LEU A 688 -16.31 -16.33 12.90
C LEU A 688 -15.70 -17.68 12.60
N ARG A 689 -14.85 -18.18 13.50
CA ARG A 689 -14.56 -19.61 13.63
C ARG A 689 -15.24 -20.13 14.89
N LEU A 690 -16.19 -21.03 14.69
CA LEU A 690 -16.86 -21.76 15.75
C LEU A 690 -16.12 -23.08 15.98
N THR A 691 -15.79 -23.39 17.23
CA THR A 691 -15.28 -24.71 17.62
C THR A 691 -16.33 -25.41 18.46
N TYR A 692 -16.70 -26.61 18.05
CA TYR A 692 -17.70 -27.44 18.71
C TYR A 692 -17.09 -28.37 19.74
N GLU A 693 -17.91 -28.80 20.69
CA GLU A 693 -17.60 -29.89 21.61
C GLU A 693 -17.30 -31.17 20.80
N GLY A 694 -16.04 -31.63 20.84
CA GLY A 694 -15.52 -32.69 19.97
C GLY A 694 -14.40 -32.23 19.02
N GLY A 695 -14.16 -30.92 18.92
CA GLY A 695 -13.02 -30.34 18.21
C GLY A 695 -13.26 -30.00 16.73
N GLU A 696 -14.46 -30.28 16.20
CA GLU A 696 -14.88 -29.83 14.87
C GLU A 696 -14.88 -28.29 14.80
N ARG A 697 -14.50 -27.74 13.64
CA ARG A 697 -14.40 -26.30 13.41
C ARG A 697 -15.17 -25.90 12.16
N GLU A 698 -15.94 -24.83 12.28
CA GLU A 698 -16.71 -24.24 11.18
C GLU A 698 -16.37 -22.76 11.05
N VAL A 699 -16.25 -22.26 9.81
CA VAL A 699 -16.11 -20.84 9.52
C VAL A 699 -17.46 -20.31 9.05
N VAL A 700 -18.01 -19.33 9.77
CA VAL A 700 -19.26 -18.64 9.42
C VAL A 700 -18.96 -17.21 9.02
N ARG A 701 -19.53 -16.76 7.90
CA ARG A 701 -19.41 -15.39 7.40
C ARG A 701 -20.79 -14.74 7.40
N LEU A 702 -20.99 -13.76 8.27
CA LEU A 702 -22.18 -12.93 8.28
C LEU A 702 -21.90 -11.67 7.44
N PRO A 703 -22.78 -11.32 6.50
CA PRO A 703 -22.55 -10.20 5.59
C PRO A 703 -22.63 -8.87 6.35
N ALA A 704 -22.07 -7.79 5.79
CA ALA A 704 -22.06 -6.46 6.43
C ALA A 704 -23.48 -5.95 6.73
N GLU A 705 -24.46 -6.40 5.96
CA GLU A 705 -25.88 -6.09 6.10
C GLU A 705 -26.48 -6.43 7.47
N ILE A 706 -25.81 -7.26 8.29
CA ILE A 706 -26.22 -7.48 9.68
C ILE A 706 -26.31 -6.16 10.46
N TRP A 707 -25.52 -5.15 10.08
CA TRP A 707 -25.45 -3.82 10.68
C TRP A 707 -26.49 -2.81 10.13
N LYS A 708 -27.37 -3.21 9.20
CA LYS A 708 -28.29 -2.27 8.49
C LYS A 708 -29.32 -1.59 9.40
N GLN A 709 -29.76 -2.26 10.46
CA GLN A 709 -30.73 -1.71 11.40
C GLN A 709 -30.05 -0.95 12.54
N ASP A 710 -28.92 -1.47 13.02
CA ASP A 710 -28.11 -0.90 14.08
C ASP A 710 -26.64 -1.11 13.72
N ALA A 711 -25.92 -0.01 13.45
CA ALA A 711 -24.51 -0.06 13.08
C ALA A 711 -23.57 -0.21 14.28
N ASP A 712 -24.09 -0.08 15.51
CA ASP A 712 -23.30 -0.08 16.73
C ASP A 712 -23.34 -1.46 17.42
N ARG A 713 -24.50 -2.15 17.39
CA ARG A 713 -24.70 -3.43 18.08
C ARG A 713 -25.59 -4.40 17.32
N VAL A 714 -25.19 -5.67 17.28
CA VAL A 714 -26.01 -6.75 16.67
C VAL A 714 -25.92 -8.04 17.48
N SER A 715 -26.97 -8.85 17.41
CA SER A 715 -27.00 -10.20 18.00
C SER A 715 -27.34 -11.21 16.92
N LYS A 716 -26.70 -12.38 16.93
CA LYS A 716 -26.98 -13.48 16.00
C LYS A 716 -27.23 -14.78 16.74
N LEU A 717 -28.37 -15.42 16.42
CA LEU A 717 -28.70 -16.78 16.86
C LEU A 717 -28.02 -17.82 15.96
N PHE A 718 -27.41 -18.81 16.60
CA PHE A 718 -26.86 -20.02 16.02
C PHE A 718 -27.60 -21.22 16.62
N VAL A 719 -28.09 -22.11 15.75
CA VAL A 719 -28.77 -23.35 16.14
C VAL A 719 -27.92 -24.53 15.68
N THR A 720 -27.33 -25.25 16.64
CA THR A 720 -26.25 -26.22 16.36
C THR A 720 -26.61 -27.61 16.89
N ARG A 721 -25.95 -28.64 16.34
CA ARG A 721 -26.11 -30.04 16.82
C ARG A 721 -25.21 -30.37 18.00
N GLN A 722 -24.12 -29.63 18.16
CA GLN A 722 -23.16 -29.76 19.24
C GLN A 722 -22.99 -28.40 19.94
N PRO A 723 -22.67 -28.37 21.24
CA PRO A 723 -22.34 -27.13 21.94
C PRO A 723 -21.14 -26.41 21.32
N ILE A 724 -21.21 -25.08 21.25
CA ILE A 724 -20.07 -24.23 20.90
C ILE A 724 -19.21 -24.04 22.15
N VAL A 725 -17.92 -24.38 22.07
CA VAL A 725 -16.96 -24.25 23.19
C VAL A 725 -15.95 -23.13 22.99
N ARG A 726 -15.77 -22.65 21.75
CA ARG A 726 -14.91 -21.51 21.43
C ARG A 726 -15.44 -20.75 20.22
N VAL A 727 -15.34 -19.42 20.28
CA VAL A 727 -15.64 -18.50 19.16
C VAL A 727 -14.43 -17.61 18.95
N GLU A 728 -13.98 -17.50 17.69
CA GLU A 728 -12.91 -16.59 17.27
C GLU A 728 -13.44 -15.66 16.18
N LEU A 729 -13.42 -14.35 16.43
CA LEU A 729 -13.76 -13.29 15.50
C LEU A 729 -12.55 -12.89 14.65
N ASP A 730 -12.77 -12.69 13.36
CA ASP A 730 -11.75 -12.42 12.34
C ASP A 730 -10.51 -13.36 12.44
N PRO A 731 -10.70 -14.69 12.41
CA PRO A 731 -9.64 -15.66 12.65
C PRO A 731 -8.54 -15.67 11.57
N PHE A 732 -8.70 -14.90 10.49
CA PHE A 732 -7.80 -14.81 9.35
C PHE A 732 -7.24 -13.39 9.12
N PHE A 733 -7.59 -12.41 9.96
CA PHE A 733 -7.21 -11.00 9.82
C PHE A 733 -7.64 -10.39 8.48
N GLU A 734 -8.88 -10.67 8.08
CA GLU A 734 -9.46 -10.28 6.79
C GLU A 734 -10.02 -8.85 6.78
N ILE A 735 -10.40 -8.30 7.92
CA ILE A 735 -11.14 -7.02 7.96
C ILE A 735 -10.33 -5.86 8.54
N ALA A 736 -9.05 -6.05 8.87
CA ALA A 736 -8.20 -5.05 9.53
C ALA A 736 -8.73 -4.60 10.90
N ASP A 737 -9.18 -5.57 11.72
CA ASP A 737 -9.66 -5.32 13.08
C ASP A 737 -8.57 -4.68 13.98
N ALA A 738 -8.90 -3.55 14.59
CA ALA A 738 -7.99 -2.71 15.35
C ALA A 738 -7.70 -3.22 16.78
N ASP A 739 -8.53 -4.09 17.33
CA ASP A 739 -8.37 -4.66 18.66
C ASP A 739 -8.70 -6.15 18.73
N VAL A 740 -7.72 -6.97 18.37
CA VAL A 740 -7.83 -8.43 18.41
C VAL A 740 -7.98 -9.03 19.83
N SER A 741 -7.83 -8.22 20.90
CA SER A 741 -7.93 -8.72 22.27
C SER A 741 -9.35 -9.08 22.68
N ASN A 742 -10.34 -8.56 21.94
CA ASN A 742 -11.76 -8.76 22.20
C ASN A 742 -12.42 -9.76 21.23
N ASN A 743 -11.61 -10.49 20.45
CA ASN A 743 -12.06 -11.39 19.38
C ASN A 743 -12.32 -12.83 19.83
N GLN A 744 -12.14 -13.15 21.11
CA GLN A 744 -12.20 -14.55 21.58
C GLN A 744 -13.18 -14.75 22.73
N TRP A 745 -13.93 -15.85 22.65
CA TRP A 745 -14.69 -16.41 23.75
C TRP A 745 -14.34 -17.90 23.95
N PRO A 746 -13.97 -18.34 25.17
CA PRO A 746 -13.64 -17.51 26.33
C PRO A 746 -12.45 -16.57 26.05
N ARG A 747 -12.37 -15.45 26.79
CA ARG A 747 -11.28 -14.47 26.60
C ARG A 747 -9.94 -15.07 27.01
N GLU A 748 -8.95 -14.98 26.13
CA GLU A 748 -7.57 -15.37 26.41
C GLU A 748 -6.67 -14.14 26.61
N PRO A 749 -5.67 -14.20 27.51
CA PRO A 749 -4.68 -13.13 27.64
C PRO A 749 -3.86 -12.97 26.35
N VAL A 750 -3.84 -11.76 25.79
CA VAL A 750 -2.94 -11.42 24.68
C VAL A 750 -1.48 -11.50 25.16
N LYS A 751 -0.69 -12.40 24.58
CA LYS A 751 0.73 -12.58 24.94
C LYS A 751 1.59 -11.50 24.28
N THR A 752 1.86 -10.40 24.98
CA THR A 752 2.84 -9.39 24.54
C THR A 752 4.23 -9.75 25.07
N ARG A 753 5.22 -9.93 24.18
CA ARG A 753 6.62 -10.03 24.58
C ARG A 753 7.22 -8.63 24.65
N PHE A 754 7.88 -8.27 25.76
CA PHE A 754 8.72 -7.07 25.81
C PHE A 754 10.19 -7.50 25.72
N GLN A 755 10.95 -6.88 24.80
CA GLN A 755 12.40 -7.03 24.70
C GLN A 755 13.04 -5.67 24.99
N LEU A 756 14.08 -5.66 25.82
CA LEU A 756 14.95 -4.50 26.00
C LEU A 756 15.96 -4.48 24.86
N PHE A 757 15.90 -3.47 23.99
CA PHE A 757 16.82 -3.35 22.86
C PHE A 757 17.92 -2.32 23.15
N LYS A 758 19.15 -2.70 22.80
CA LYS A 758 20.22 -1.77 22.45
C LYS A 758 20.34 -1.85 20.94
N GLU A 759 20.19 -0.73 20.25
CA GLU A 759 20.20 -0.65 18.78
C GLU A 759 21.45 -1.38 18.23
N LYS A 760 21.26 -2.47 17.50
CA LYS A 760 22.32 -3.26 16.88
C LYS A 760 22.19 -3.19 15.36
N ARG A 761 23.35 -3.11 14.69
CA ARG A 761 23.48 -3.22 13.23
C ARG A 761 22.80 -4.50 12.72
N VAL A 762 21.84 -4.37 11.80
CA VAL A 762 21.26 -5.51 11.07
C VAL A 762 22.36 -6.11 10.17
N PRO A 763 22.77 -7.38 10.36
CA PRO A 763 23.79 -8.03 9.54
C PRO A 763 23.31 -8.23 8.08
N ASN A 764 24.23 -8.22 7.12
CA ASN A 764 23.94 -8.60 5.73
C ASN A 764 24.33 -10.08 5.58
N ALA A 765 23.34 -10.97 5.42
CA ALA A 765 23.59 -12.40 5.36
C ALA A 765 24.52 -12.82 4.20
N MET A 766 24.54 -12.08 3.08
CA MET A 766 25.49 -12.32 1.99
C MET A 766 26.93 -11.95 2.39
N GLN A 767 27.11 -10.86 3.15
CA GLN A 767 28.43 -10.48 3.68
C GLN A 767 28.90 -11.48 4.73
N ASP A 768 28.01 -11.94 5.62
CA ASP A 768 28.33 -12.94 6.63
C ASP A 768 28.70 -14.29 5.98
N ALA A 769 27.96 -14.71 4.95
CA ALA A 769 28.27 -15.91 4.17
C ALA A 769 29.61 -15.79 3.44
N ALA A 770 29.88 -14.68 2.76
CA ALA A 770 31.15 -14.44 2.09
C ALA A 770 32.34 -14.42 3.07
N ALA A 771 32.15 -13.83 4.26
CA ALA A 771 33.15 -13.85 5.32
C ALA A 771 33.40 -15.28 5.85
N ALA A 772 32.34 -16.08 6.02
CA ALA A 772 32.45 -17.47 6.44
C ALA A 772 33.17 -18.34 5.39
N GLU A 773 32.87 -18.16 4.10
CA GLU A 773 33.55 -18.84 3.00
C GLU A 773 35.03 -18.46 2.94
N LYS A 774 35.35 -17.17 3.06
CA LYS A 774 36.74 -16.70 3.10
C LYS A 774 37.50 -17.28 4.30
N GLN A 775 36.88 -17.30 5.47
CA GLN A 775 37.46 -17.90 6.68
C GLN A 775 37.69 -19.41 6.48
N ALA A 776 36.73 -20.12 5.90
CA ALA A 776 36.88 -21.54 5.58
C ALA A 776 38.00 -21.81 4.58
N ALA A 777 38.16 -20.95 3.56
CA ALA A 777 39.26 -21.04 2.60
C ALA A 777 40.63 -20.75 3.24
N GLU A 778 40.71 -19.77 4.13
CA GLU A 778 41.93 -19.45 4.89
C GLU A 778 42.30 -20.58 5.86
N ASP A 779 41.32 -21.18 6.53
CA ASP A 779 41.54 -22.31 7.43
C ASP A 779 41.95 -23.57 6.65
N ALA A 780 41.37 -23.81 5.47
CA ALA A 780 41.79 -24.87 4.56
C ALA A 780 43.23 -24.65 4.03
N ALA A 781 43.59 -23.41 3.69
CA ALA A 781 44.94 -23.07 3.27
C ALA A 781 45.98 -23.23 4.40
N LYS A 782 45.61 -22.89 5.65
CA LYS A 782 46.45 -23.14 6.83
C LYS A 782 46.61 -24.63 7.14
N ALA A 783 45.55 -25.42 6.94
CA ALA A 783 45.61 -26.87 7.11
C ALA A 783 46.44 -27.58 6.02
N ALA A 784 46.54 -26.99 4.83
CA ALA A 784 47.32 -27.50 3.71
C ALA A 784 48.81 -27.05 3.70
N ALA A 785 49.21 -26.15 4.60
CA ALA A 785 50.60 -25.74 4.73
C ALA A 785 51.44 -26.86 5.40
N PRO A 786 52.58 -27.29 4.81
CA PRO A 786 53.44 -28.30 5.44
C PRO A 786 54.01 -27.77 6.77
N PRO A 787 54.22 -28.63 7.78
CA PRO A 787 54.74 -28.19 9.07
C PRO A 787 56.10 -27.49 8.87
N SER A 788 56.13 -26.20 9.20
CA SER A 788 57.36 -25.40 9.22
C SER A 788 58.39 -26.10 10.12
N ALA A 789 59.58 -26.33 9.57
CA ALA A 789 60.74 -26.84 10.28
C ALA A 789 60.98 -26.05 11.58
N ALA A 790 61.30 -26.77 12.64
CA ALA A 790 61.58 -26.21 13.96
C ALA A 790 62.72 -25.17 13.88
N PRO A 791 62.57 -23.98 14.49
CA PRO A 791 63.67 -23.03 14.61
C PRO A 791 64.75 -23.57 15.58
N PRO A 792 66.04 -23.29 15.32
CA PRO A 792 67.15 -23.77 16.14
C PRO A 792 67.17 -23.10 17.52
N PRO A 793 67.76 -23.74 18.55
CA PRO A 793 67.76 -23.22 19.90
C PRO A 793 68.75 -22.05 20.03
N ALA A 794 68.27 -20.88 20.43
CA ALA A 794 69.12 -19.72 20.74
C ALA A 794 69.06 -19.37 22.23
N ALA A 795 70.19 -19.68 22.88
CA ALA A 795 70.90 -18.93 23.91
C ALA A 795 70.11 -18.23 25.04
N THR A 796 70.34 -18.76 26.23
CA THR A 796 70.21 -18.14 27.55
C THR A 796 70.80 -16.73 27.62
N ALA A 797 69.99 -15.76 28.04
CA ALA A 797 70.44 -14.48 28.57
C ALA A 797 69.75 -14.16 29.90
N THR A 798 70.59 -13.77 30.85
CA THR A 798 70.42 -13.52 32.29
C THR A 798 69.33 -12.51 32.69
N ARG A 799 68.62 -12.85 33.78
CA ARG A 799 67.71 -12.02 34.61
C ARG A 799 68.43 -10.84 35.30
N PRO A 800 67.74 -9.69 35.49
CA PRO A 800 67.95 -8.80 36.64
C PRO A 800 66.91 -9.02 37.76
N PRO A 801 67.19 -8.60 39.00
CA PRO A 801 66.52 -9.06 40.24
C PRO A 801 65.24 -8.28 40.61
N PRO A 802 64.44 -8.77 41.58
CA PRO A 802 63.07 -8.33 41.81
C PRO A 802 62.95 -7.13 42.76
N ARG A 803 61.93 -6.29 42.55
CA ARG A 803 61.37 -5.42 43.60
C ARG A 803 59.97 -5.89 43.95
N ALA A 804 59.77 -6.14 45.24
CA ALA A 804 58.54 -6.60 45.89
C ALA A 804 57.68 -5.39 46.35
N PRO A 805 56.57 -5.56 47.09
CA PRO A 805 55.22 -5.39 46.57
C PRO A 805 54.51 -4.18 47.21
N ARG A 806 53.42 -3.70 46.59
CA ARG A 806 52.40 -2.92 47.28
C ARG A 806 51.06 -3.62 47.21
N SER A 807 50.41 -3.58 48.37
CA SER A 807 49.33 -4.39 48.85
C SER A 807 47.95 -3.75 48.66
N LEU A 808 46.95 -4.63 48.61
CA LEU A 808 45.60 -4.51 49.15
C LEU A 808 44.52 -3.69 48.40
N SER A 809 43.62 -4.48 47.82
CA SER A 809 42.18 -4.30 47.62
C SER A 809 41.44 -3.89 48.92
N LEU A 810 40.40 -3.04 48.82
CA LEU A 810 39.00 -3.32 49.25
C LEU A 810 38.05 -2.10 49.17
N CYS A 811 36.76 -2.43 48.98
CA CYS A 811 35.51 -1.64 49.04
C CYS A 811 35.21 -0.70 47.85
N ALA A 812 34.20 -0.93 47.00
CA ALA A 812 32.76 -1.24 47.17
C ALA A 812 31.88 -0.04 47.57
N CYS A 813 30.82 0.14 46.76
CA CYS A 813 29.52 0.81 46.99
C CYS A 813 29.26 2.25 46.49
N VAL A 814 28.36 2.29 45.49
CA VAL A 814 27.13 3.12 45.38
C VAL A 814 27.29 4.59 44.92
N SER A 815 27.11 4.83 43.61
CA SER A 815 25.90 5.44 43.01
C SER A 815 26.04 5.47 41.48
#